data_AF-A0A4Z1PEF8-F1
#
_entry.id   AF-A0A4Z1PEF8-F1
#
_cell.length_a   1.000
_cell.length_b   1.000
_cell.length_c   1.000
_cell.angle_alpha   90.00
_cell.angle_beta   90.00
_cell.angle_gamma   90.00
#
_symmetry.space_group_name_H-M   'P 1'
#
loop_
_entity.id
_entity.type
_entity.pdbx_description
1 polymer ?
#
loop_
_entity_poly.entity_id
_entity_poly.type
_entity_poly.pdbx_seq_one_letter_code
_entity_poly.pdbx_strand_id
1 'polypeptide(L)'
;MRLIQAASSLALFVGGALACGDCSAPQNEVIQTRLVRRMQPDAQNATSGPKAPLEWGQVNFLQTTDTHGWLEGHIKEKNYGADWGDFVSFTSHMKQKAKSLGVDLLLIDTGDLHDGAGISDATSPNGLVSNPIFENIDYDLLTIGNHELYITDIAYETFGQFAKVYGDRYVTSNVKILNRDTGKFEYVGVPYRYFTTPQGLRVMAFGVLFNFAGNSNVSQVTTAATMVTQQWFLDAVNYTKPIDMFIVAGHNPIRTNVSTSTFGTIYKAIRNIKPATPIQFFGGHTHIRDFFVYDNISTGLESGRYCESLGWLSINGISGPNYPSEIEGVPTATRNAVVVATGSSAANLSLSTSTQKLTYSRRYLDWNRRTFAYHANGSQDHTFDIQQGKAATAQISAQRQQLNLSTLYGCAPRTYCQFCKPFGDPGNIFSLLPLALSATVINQTRRETPRLIIGNTGGVRFDLVQGPFTHDDSFIVVPITNTFQFLPDVDYKIASQVIGFINAGSFIKKRDVDLSVRDFSFNPMLTVGQETCLDPPITHRHLNRRSYASGKLVRRQHVVTPGYVTTDDFGTDGDDTLHSEIPDFSQPNVFQANASFPADGSTPATVDLVFYDFIQPNVLKALKSAGASFVSSQVQAYMPKSFTTNSVLPAYAKLAWQANVPSCPVGDGVGS
;
A
#
# COMPACT_ATOMS: atom_id res chain seq x y z
N MET A 1 19.23 -20.04 78.56
CA MET A 1 19.96 -19.94 79.85
C MET A 1 21.45 -19.89 79.53
N ARG A 2 22.15 -18.82 79.94
CA ARG A 2 23.55 -18.46 79.59
C ARG A 2 23.76 -18.16 78.08
N LEU A 3 24.23 -17.00 77.61
CA LEU A 3 25.22 -15.98 78.03
C LEU A 3 26.68 -16.28 77.62
N ILE A 4 27.20 -15.38 76.76
CA ILE A 4 28.43 -14.58 76.93
C ILE A 4 29.77 -15.03 76.27
N GLN A 5 30.42 -14.01 75.68
CA GLN A 5 31.83 -13.81 75.26
C GLN A 5 32.41 -14.79 74.21
N ALA A 6 32.94 -14.35 73.05
CA ALA A 6 33.79 -13.21 72.68
C ALA A 6 35.28 -13.37 73.05
N ALA A 7 36.13 -13.36 72.02
CA ALA A 7 37.57 -13.17 72.14
C ALA A 7 38.04 -12.29 70.96
N SER A 8 38.52 -11.09 71.29
CA SER A 8 39.00 -10.07 70.36
C SER A 8 40.53 -10.12 70.22
N SER A 9 41.07 -9.67 69.08
CA SER A 9 42.32 -8.87 68.93
C SER A 9 42.48 -8.54 67.43
N LEU A 10 42.53 -7.27 66.99
CA LEU A 10 43.68 -6.34 67.00
C LEU A 10 44.96 -6.94 66.38
N ALA A 11 45.77 -6.29 65.54
CA ALA A 11 45.72 -5.03 64.75
C ALA A 11 46.94 -5.07 63.75
N LEU A 12 47.32 -4.13 62.87
CA LEU A 12 47.06 -2.69 62.63
C LEU A 12 47.00 -2.35 61.11
N PHE A 13 46.44 -1.17 60.80
CA PHE A 13 46.81 -0.15 59.78
C PHE A 13 47.74 -0.56 58.60
N VAL A 14 47.28 -0.49 57.33
CA VAL A 14 46.96 0.71 56.51
C VAL A 14 48.20 1.48 56.02
N GLY A 15 48.51 1.27 54.74
CA GLY A 15 49.18 2.21 53.84
C GLY A 15 48.43 2.17 52.50
N GLY A 16 47.78 3.26 52.11
CA GLY A 16 46.76 3.23 51.06
C GLY A 16 47.26 3.60 49.66
N ALA A 17 46.49 3.15 48.65
CA ALA A 17 46.05 3.91 47.46
C ALA A 17 45.87 3.00 46.24
N LEU A 18 44.62 2.67 45.91
CA LEU A 18 44.14 2.55 44.52
C LEU A 18 42.64 2.90 44.55
N ALA A 19 42.26 3.92 43.80
CA ALA A 19 40.88 4.42 43.75
C ALA A 19 40.10 3.82 42.58
N CYS A 20 38.82 3.55 42.84
CA CYS A 20 37.68 3.33 41.94
C CYS A 20 37.92 2.85 40.49
N GLY A 21 37.45 1.64 40.20
CA GLY A 21 37.25 1.11 38.85
C GLY A 21 35.86 0.48 38.67
N ASP A 22 34.89 1.33 38.32
CA ASP A 22 33.60 1.03 37.66
C ASP A 22 32.44 0.33 38.41
N CYS A 23 31.22 0.72 38.04
CA CYS A 23 29.93 0.35 38.63
C CYS A 23 29.20 -0.68 37.77
N SER A 24 29.56 -1.96 37.91
CA SER A 24 28.81 -3.06 37.26
C SER A 24 27.69 -3.58 38.18
N ALA A 25 26.45 -3.15 37.92
CA ALA A 25 25.26 -3.78 38.50
C ALA A 25 25.00 -5.16 37.85
N PRO A 26 24.42 -6.14 38.57
CA PRO A 26 24.36 -7.52 38.08
C PRO A 26 23.40 -7.70 36.91
N GLN A 27 23.86 -8.43 35.89
CA GLN A 27 23.01 -9.02 34.86
C GLN A 27 22.03 -10.00 35.52
N ASN A 28 20.73 -9.70 35.47
CA ASN A 28 19.60 -10.65 35.27
C ASN A 28 18.26 -10.01 35.64
N GLU A 29 17.69 -9.20 34.73
CA GLU A 29 16.23 -9.11 34.63
C GLU A 29 15.75 -10.05 33.53
N VAL A 30 15.49 -11.30 33.92
CA VAL A 30 14.69 -12.22 33.10
C VAL A 30 13.23 -11.79 33.19
N ILE A 31 12.87 -10.75 32.44
CA ILE A 31 11.47 -10.43 32.18
C ILE A 31 10.94 -11.43 31.15
N GLN A 32 10.64 -12.64 31.63
CA GLN A 32 9.74 -13.58 30.95
C GLN A 32 8.30 -13.07 31.10
N THR A 33 7.98 -11.91 30.53
CA THR A 33 6.60 -11.58 30.22
C THR A 33 6.15 -12.50 29.10
N ARG A 34 5.22 -13.39 29.43
CA ARG A 34 4.68 -14.44 28.56
C ARG A 34 3.78 -13.82 27.47
N LEU A 35 4.40 -13.07 26.55
CA LEU A 35 3.77 -12.63 25.31
C LEU A 35 3.44 -13.88 24.50
N VAL A 36 2.17 -14.29 24.55
CA VAL A 36 1.64 -15.19 23.54
C VAL A 36 1.69 -14.42 22.23
N ARG A 37 2.62 -14.78 21.34
CA ARG A 37 2.72 -14.18 20.01
C ARG A 37 1.40 -14.48 19.28
N ARG A 38 0.67 -13.42 18.89
CA ARG A 38 -0.67 -13.48 18.26
C ARG A 38 -0.79 -12.60 17.00
N MET A 39 0.33 -12.07 16.54
CA MET A 39 0.61 -11.79 15.13
C MET A 39 1.50 -12.94 14.64
N GLN A 40 1.97 -12.91 13.39
CA GLN A 40 2.97 -13.87 12.91
C GLN A 40 4.19 -13.91 13.85
N PRO A 41 4.78 -15.10 14.13
CA PRO A 41 5.74 -15.23 15.23
C PRO A 41 6.97 -14.33 15.15
N ASP A 42 7.36 -13.88 13.96
CA ASP A 42 8.56 -13.08 13.75
C ASP A 42 8.25 -11.57 13.63
N ALA A 43 6.97 -11.18 13.71
CA ALA A 43 6.53 -9.80 13.54
C ALA A 43 6.92 -8.90 14.73
N GLN A 44 7.34 -7.67 14.42
CA GLN A 44 7.71 -6.68 15.43
C GLN A 44 6.49 -5.93 16.00
N ASN A 45 6.58 -5.54 17.29
CA ASN A 45 5.52 -4.76 17.94
C ASN A 45 5.63 -3.25 17.63
N ALA A 46 4.47 -2.60 17.43
CA ALA A 46 4.38 -1.15 17.26
C ALA A 46 4.80 -0.38 18.52
N THR A 47 5.68 0.61 18.33
CA THR A 47 6.26 1.42 19.42
C THR A 47 5.47 2.71 19.67
N SER A 48 4.87 3.27 18.62
CA SER A 48 3.90 4.37 18.64
C SER A 48 2.45 3.84 18.65
N GLY A 49 1.44 4.71 18.58
CA GLY A 49 0.02 4.33 18.58
C GLY A 49 -0.95 5.52 18.50
N PRO A 50 -2.27 5.27 18.53
CA PRO A 50 -3.31 6.25 18.22
C PRO A 50 -3.26 7.51 19.10
N LYS A 51 -3.49 8.67 18.49
CA LYS A 51 -3.47 9.98 19.19
C LYS A 51 -4.80 10.36 19.86
N ALA A 52 -5.92 9.79 19.41
CA ALA A 52 -7.27 10.04 19.93
C ALA A 52 -8.24 8.91 19.50
N PRO A 53 -9.42 8.76 20.15
CA PRO A 53 -10.49 7.90 19.65
C PRO A 53 -11.04 8.38 18.30
N LEU A 54 -11.57 7.46 17.48
CA LEU A 54 -12.29 7.81 16.25
C LEU A 54 -13.55 8.63 16.56
N GLU A 55 -13.82 9.63 15.71
CA GLU A 55 -15.11 10.31 15.64
C GLU A 55 -16.11 9.46 14.85
N TRP A 56 -17.30 9.25 15.41
CA TRP A 56 -18.37 8.44 14.84
C TRP A 56 -19.45 9.30 14.18
N GLY A 57 -20.18 8.68 13.26
CA GLY A 57 -21.28 9.29 12.55
C GLY A 57 -22.48 8.36 12.48
N GLN A 58 -23.57 8.86 11.91
CA GLN A 58 -24.76 8.09 11.57
C GLN A 58 -24.43 6.91 10.65
N VAL A 59 -23.61 7.15 9.63
CA VAL A 59 -22.97 6.09 8.82
C VAL A 59 -21.46 6.19 8.93
N ASN A 60 -20.82 5.04 9.04
CA ASN A 60 -19.38 4.89 9.20
C ASN A 60 -18.84 3.89 8.17
N PHE A 61 -17.56 4.02 7.85
CA PHE A 61 -16.89 3.22 6.84
C PHE A 61 -15.52 2.79 7.32
N LEU A 62 -15.18 1.52 7.04
CA LEU A 62 -13.81 1.02 7.04
C LEU A 62 -13.43 0.67 5.61
N GLN A 63 -12.31 1.18 5.12
CA GLN A 63 -11.86 0.94 3.75
C GLN A 63 -10.46 0.31 3.70
N THR A 64 -10.35 -0.81 2.98
CA THR A 64 -9.08 -1.38 2.51
C THR A 64 -8.94 -1.15 1.01
N THR A 65 -7.70 -1.12 0.52
CA THR A 65 -7.37 -1.01 -0.91
C THR A 65 -5.93 -1.46 -1.13
N ASP A 66 -5.61 -1.91 -2.34
CA ASP A 66 -4.24 -2.15 -2.80
C ASP A 66 -3.48 -3.06 -1.80
N THR A 67 -4.15 -4.09 -1.29
CA THR A 67 -3.64 -4.96 -0.20
C THR A 67 -2.49 -5.85 -0.67
N HIS A 68 -2.45 -6.20 -1.97
CA HIS A 68 -1.39 -6.96 -2.64
C HIS A 68 -0.87 -8.17 -1.83
N GLY A 69 -1.76 -8.89 -1.16
CA GLY A 69 -1.44 -10.13 -0.45
C GLY A 69 -0.78 -9.99 0.92
N TRP A 70 -0.61 -8.78 1.48
CA TRP A 70 0.06 -8.54 2.77
C TRP A 70 -0.74 -8.97 4.02
N LEU A 71 -1.49 -10.07 3.90
CA LEU A 71 -2.40 -10.61 4.91
C LEU A 71 -1.69 -11.10 6.19
N GLU A 72 -0.37 -11.22 6.15
CA GLU A 72 0.47 -11.67 7.27
C GLU A 72 1.13 -10.53 8.06
N GLY A 73 0.91 -9.28 7.63
CA GLY A 73 1.49 -8.08 8.22
C GLY A 73 2.97 -7.91 7.87
N HIS A 74 3.49 -6.68 8.07
CA HIS A 74 4.90 -6.38 7.83
C HIS A 74 5.78 -6.96 8.94
N ILE A 75 6.27 -8.18 8.74
CA ILE A 75 7.04 -8.93 9.74
C ILE A 75 8.28 -8.17 10.22
N LYS A 76 8.94 -7.44 9.32
CA LYS A 76 10.22 -6.74 9.60
C LYS A 76 10.06 -5.28 9.95
N GLU A 77 8.85 -4.76 10.02
CA GLU A 77 8.60 -3.35 10.33
C GLU A 77 7.73 -3.21 11.56
N LYS A 78 8.07 -2.26 12.42
CA LYS A 78 7.45 -2.15 13.74
C LYS A 78 6.00 -1.68 13.67
N ASN A 79 5.64 -0.85 12.70
CA ASN A 79 4.36 -0.14 12.69
C ASN A 79 3.22 -0.84 11.94
N TYR A 80 3.48 -1.88 11.15
CA TYR A 80 2.49 -2.49 10.23
C TYR A 80 2.36 -4.02 10.38
N GLY A 81 2.76 -4.57 11.53
CA GLY A 81 2.84 -6.01 11.76
C GLY A 81 1.54 -6.74 12.12
N ALA A 82 0.35 -6.10 12.07
CA ALA A 82 -0.91 -6.83 12.30
C ALA A 82 -1.20 -7.79 11.13
N ASP A 83 -1.67 -9.00 11.45
CA ASP A 83 -2.12 -9.92 10.41
C ASP A 83 -3.64 -9.88 10.20
N TRP A 84 -4.13 -10.56 9.17
CA TRP A 84 -5.55 -10.54 8.81
C TRP A 84 -6.45 -11.08 9.93
N GLY A 85 -5.93 -11.92 10.83
CA GLY A 85 -6.66 -12.39 12.02
C GLY A 85 -6.84 -11.32 13.10
N ASP A 86 -5.89 -10.38 13.23
CA ASP A 86 -6.08 -9.16 14.00
C ASP A 86 -7.21 -8.31 13.36
N PHE A 87 -7.21 -8.16 12.04
CA PHE A 87 -8.22 -7.39 11.31
C PHE A 87 -9.63 -8.01 11.37
N VAL A 88 -9.75 -9.34 11.30
CA VAL A 88 -11.01 -10.09 11.55
C VAL A 88 -11.54 -9.84 12.96
N SER A 89 -10.65 -9.80 13.96
CA SER A 89 -11.03 -9.47 15.34
C SER A 89 -11.48 -8.02 15.46
N PHE A 90 -10.72 -7.09 14.87
CA PHE A 90 -11.01 -5.65 14.85
C PHE A 90 -12.39 -5.32 14.26
N THR A 91 -12.63 -5.77 13.04
CA THR A 91 -13.87 -5.50 12.29
C THR A 91 -15.10 -6.04 13.01
N SER A 92 -14.99 -7.23 13.62
CA SER A 92 -16.05 -7.83 14.44
C SER A 92 -16.43 -6.95 15.63
N HIS A 93 -15.45 -6.42 16.38
CA HIS A 93 -15.70 -5.50 17.49
C HIS A 93 -16.28 -4.17 17.00
N MET A 94 -15.78 -3.63 15.89
CA MET A 94 -16.26 -2.37 15.32
C MET A 94 -17.72 -2.47 14.84
N LYS A 95 -18.12 -3.59 14.20
CA LYS A 95 -19.52 -3.89 13.83
C LYS A 95 -20.41 -4.02 15.07
N GLN A 96 -19.93 -4.69 16.13
CA GLN A 96 -20.67 -4.79 17.41
C GLN A 96 -20.87 -3.42 18.07
N LYS A 97 -19.83 -2.58 18.07
CA LYS A 97 -19.85 -1.21 18.58
C LYS A 97 -20.83 -0.34 17.79
N ALA A 98 -20.78 -0.36 16.45
CA ALA A 98 -21.75 0.33 15.59
C ALA A 98 -23.21 -0.07 15.92
N LYS A 99 -23.46 -1.37 16.06
CA LYS A 99 -24.78 -1.90 16.47
C LYS A 99 -25.22 -1.40 17.85
N SER A 100 -24.32 -1.33 18.83
CA SER A 100 -24.62 -0.81 20.17
C SER A 100 -24.92 0.70 20.19
N LEU A 101 -24.31 1.46 19.27
CA LEU A 101 -24.51 2.89 19.10
C LEU A 101 -25.74 3.25 18.25
N GLY A 102 -26.43 2.27 17.65
CA GLY A 102 -27.57 2.52 16.75
C GLY A 102 -27.18 3.17 15.42
N VAL A 103 -25.95 2.97 14.96
CA VAL A 103 -25.41 3.55 13.72
C VAL A 103 -25.02 2.46 12.72
N ASP A 104 -24.83 2.84 11.46
CA ASP A 104 -24.35 1.92 10.43
C ASP A 104 -22.82 1.94 10.33
N LEU A 105 -22.23 0.78 10.05
CA LEU A 105 -20.81 0.64 9.69
C LEU A 105 -20.70 -0.30 8.48
N LEU A 106 -20.14 0.20 7.38
CA LEU A 106 -19.92 -0.54 6.15
C LEU A 106 -18.42 -0.77 5.91
N LEU A 107 -18.05 -1.96 5.45
CA LEU A 107 -16.69 -2.35 5.09
C LEU A 107 -16.59 -2.39 3.57
N ILE A 108 -15.56 -1.74 3.04
CA ILE A 108 -15.36 -1.56 1.61
C ILE A 108 -13.94 -1.97 1.23
N ASP A 109 -13.81 -2.74 0.16
CA ASP A 109 -12.51 -2.99 -0.48
C ASP A 109 -12.50 -2.52 -1.94
N THR A 110 -11.35 -2.00 -2.39
CA THR A 110 -11.18 -1.46 -3.74
C THR A 110 -10.12 -2.16 -4.59
N GLY A 111 -9.88 -3.45 -4.35
CA GLY A 111 -9.18 -4.37 -5.26
C GLY A 111 -7.65 -4.34 -5.16
N ASP A 112 -6.99 -5.07 -6.08
CA ASP A 112 -5.56 -5.37 -6.10
C ASP A 112 -5.11 -6.17 -4.85
N LEU A 113 -5.34 -7.48 -4.92
CA LEU A 113 -5.24 -8.43 -3.79
C LEU A 113 -3.99 -9.33 -3.82
N HIS A 114 -3.17 -9.24 -4.87
CA HIS A 114 -1.94 -10.03 -5.08
C HIS A 114 -0.87 -9.22 -5.85
N ASP A 115 0.27 -9.82 -6.18
CA ASP A 115 1.47 -9.19 -6.79
C ASP A 115 2.19 -8.19 -5.85
N GLY A 116 2.54 -8.69 -4.66
CA GLY A 116 3.25 -7.94 -3.63
C GLY A 116 3.65 -8.73 -2.37
N ALA A 117 3.28 -10.00 -2.21
CA ALA A 117 3.60 -10.80 -1.01
C ALA A 117 3.67 -12.31 -1.32
N GLY A 118 4.49 -13.05 -0.57
CA GLY A 118 4.69 -14.48 -0.84
C GLY A 118 3.44 -15.33 -0.64
N ILE A 119 2.56 -14.97 0.30
CA ILE A 119 1.34 -15.73 0.59
C ILE A 119 0.30 -15.68 -0.53
N SER A 120 0.28 -14.64 -1.36
CA SER A 120 -0.53 -14.58 -2.58
C SER A 120 0.23 -15.14 -3.79
N ASP A 121 1.52 -14.84 -3.92
CA ASP A 121 2.24 -14.94 -5.19
C ASP A 121 3.07 -16.23 -5.34
N ALA A 122 3.32 -16.99 -4.26
CA ALA A 122 3.98 -18.29 -4.33
C ALA A 122 3.04 -19.44 -4.77
N THR A 123 1.89 -19.11 -5.37
CA THR A 123 0.87 -20.05 -5.84
C THR A 123 0.54 -19.85 -7.31
N SER A 124 -0.16 -20.82 -7.93
CA SER A 124 -0.58 -20.71 -9.33
C SER A 124 -2.03 -21.21 -9.49
N PRO A 125 -3.00 -20.35 -9.86
CA PRO A 125 -2.87 -18.89 -10.00
C PRO A 125 -2.48 -18.20 -8.69
N ASN A 126 -1.99 -16.95 -8.75
CA ASN A 126 -1.82 -16.11 -7.57
C ASN A 126 -3.19 -15.95 -6.88
N GLY A 127 -3.18 -15.80 -5.55
CA GLY A 127 -4.41 -15.71 -4.76
C GLY A 127 -4.93 -17.04 -4.19
N LEU A 128 -4.47 -18.20 -4.68
CA LEU A 128 -5.07 -19.51 -4.41
C LEU A 128 -5.23 -19.86 -2.91
N VAL A 129 -4.32 -19.38 -2.05
CA VAL A 129 -4.40 -19.58 -0.58
C VAL A 129 -4.64 -18.30 0.21
N SER A 130 -4.38 -17.12 -0.37
CA SER A 130 -4.64 -15.83 0.27
C SER A 130 -6.10 -15.40 0.14
N ASN A 131 -6.79 -15.72 -0.96
CA ASN A 131 -8.21 -15.40 -1.15
C ASN A 131 -9.08 -16.05 -0.05
N PRO A 132 -8.95 -17.36 0.28
CA PRO A 132 -9.66 -17.96 1.41
C PRO A 132 -9.29 -17.40 2.80
N ILE A 133 -8.16 -16.69 2.94
CA ILE A 133 -7.82 -15.95 4.16
C ILE A 133 -8.57 -14.61 4.15
N PHE A 134 -8.51 -13.88 3.02
CA PHE A 134 -9.19 -12.61 2.79
C PHE A 134 -10.70 -12.70 3.07
N GLU A 135 -11.34 -13.78 2.58
CA GLU A 135 -12.75 -14.15 2.73
C GLU A 135 -13.28 -14.23 4.18
N ASN A 136 -12.40 -14.19 5.20
CA ASN A 136 -12.82 -14.12 6.60
C ASN A 136 -13.45 -12.76 7.01
N ILE A 137 -13.38 -11.74 6.15
CA ILE A 137 -13.99 -10.42 6.40
C ILE A 137 -15.34 -10.30 5.69
N ASP A 138 -16.37 -9.96 6.47
CA ASP A 138 -17.73 -9.73 6.00
C ASP A 138 -17.88 -8.31 5.40
N TYR A 139 -17.19 -8.06 4.29
CA TYR A 139 -17.27 -6.82 3.51
C TYR A 139 -18.69 -6.57 3.00
N ASP A 140 -19.13 -5.30 2.98
CA ASP A 140 -20.45 -4.91 2.50
C ASP A 140 -20.43 -4.58 1.00
N LEU A 141 -19.30 -4.10 0.48
CA LEU A 141 -19.03 -3.82 -0.94
C LEU A 141 -17.56 -4.12 -1.27
N LEU A 142 -17.29 -4.75 -2.42
CA LEU A 142 -15.94 -4.89 -2.98
C LEU A 142 -15.99 -4.65 -4.50
N THR A 143 -14.84 -4.38 -5.11
CA THR A 143 -14.67 -4.25 -6.57
C THR A 143 -13.33 -4.84 -7.01
N ILE A 144 -13.21 -5.15 -8.31
CA ILE A 144 -11.97 -5.66 -8.91
C ILE A 144 -10.90 -4.56 -9.08
N GLY A 145 -9.63 -4.94 -8.93
CA GLY A 145 -8.45 -4.16 -9.28
C GLY A 145 -7.96 -4.40 -10.71
N ASN A 146 -6.77 -3.91 -11.04
CA ASN A 146 -6.14 -4.24 -12.32
C ASN A 146 -5.25 -5.49 -12.25
N HIS A 147 -4.75 -5.85 -11.07
CA HIS A 147 -3.87 -7.01 -10.90
C HIS A 147 -4.62 -8.33 -11.18
N GLU A 148 -5.88 -8.43 -10.72
CA GLU A 148 -6.78 -9.56 -11.02
C GLU A 148 -7.06 -9.76 -12.53
N LEU A 149 -6.72 -8.79 -13.39
CA LEU A 149 -7.08 -8.78 -14.81
C LEU A 149 -5.90 -9.00 -15.77
N TYR A 150 -4.65 -8.92 -15.29
CA TYR A 150 -3.47 -9.09 -16.17
C TYR A 150 -3.33 -10.50 -16.75
N ILE A 151 -3.64 -11.53 -15.94
CA ILE A 151 -3.40 -12.93 -16.28
C ILE A 151 -4.74 -13.65 -16.40
N THR A 152 -4.91 -14.38 -17.51
CA THR A 152 -6.15 -15.09 -17.85
C THR A 152 -6.65 -15.99 -16.72
N ASP A 153 -5.78 -16.78 -16.10
CA ASP A 153 -6.20 -17.75 -15.08
C ASP A 153 -6.55 -17.08 -13.74
N ILE A 154 -5.92 -15.93 -13.42
CA ILE A 154 -6.32 -15.10 -12.26
C ILE A 154 -7.69 -14.48 -12.52
N ALA A 155 -7.91 -13.90 -13.71
CA ALA A 155 -9.21 -13.34 -14.07
C ALA A 155 -10.34 -14.38 -13.98
N TYR A 156 -10.06 -15.63 -14.36
CA TYR A 156 -11.00 -16.75 -14.20
C TYR A 156 -11.17 -17.24 -12.76
N GLU A 157 -10.13 -17.17 -11.91
CA GLU A 157 -10.26 -17.42 -10.48
C GLU A 157 -11.18 -16.36 -9.85
N THR A 158 -10.90 -15.07 -10.10
CA THR A 158 -11.67 -13.96 -9.52
C THR A 158 -13.14 -14.00 -9.96
N PHE A 159 -13.41 -14.24 -11.25
CA PHE A 159 -14.77 -14.41 -11.78
C PHE A 159 -15.44 -15.71 -11.30
N GLY A 160 -14.67 -16.79 -11.24
CA GLY A 160 -15.16 -18.15 -11.05
C GLY A 160 -15.39 -18.54 -9.59
N GLN A 161 -14.63 -17.95 -8.67
CA GLN A 161 -14.57 -18.29 -7.24
C GLN A 161 -14.74 -17.02 -6.37
N PHE A 162 -13.71 -16.17 -6.25
CA PHE A 162 -13.66 -15.09 -5.26
C PHE A 162 -14.87 -14.15 -5.29
N ALA A 163 -15.24 -13.61 -6.46
CA ALA A 163 -16.39 -12.71 -6.58
C ALA A 163 -17.73 -13.39 -6.21
N LYS A 164 -17.84 -14.71 -6.35
CA LYS A 164 -19.06 -15.47 -6.00
C LYS A 164 -19.25 -15.65 -4.51
N VAL A 165 -18.17 -15.64 -3.71
CA VAL A 165 -18.25 -15.68 -2.24
C VAL A 165 -18.97 -14.43 -1.70
N TYR A 166 -18.72 -13.28 -2.34
CA TYR A 166 -19.34 -12.01 -1.99
C TYR A 166 -20.69 -11.78 -2.69
N GLY A 167 -20.91 -12.38 -3.86
CA GLY A 167 -22.21 -12.37 -4.55
C GLY A 167 -22.59 -10.97 -5.03
N ASP A 168 -23.76 -10.47 -4.61
CA ASP A 168 -24.23 -9.13 -4.97
C ASP A 168 -23.42 -7.98 -4.31
N ARG A 169 -22.52 -8.32 -3.37
CA ARG A 169 -21.59 -7.39 -2.72
C ARG A 169 -20.35 -7.11 -3.56
N TYR A 170 -20.01 -8.01 -4.48
CA TYR A 170 -18.95 -7.76 -5.45
C TYR A 170 -19.54 -6.93 -6.59
N VAL A 171 -19.30 -5.62 -6.55
CA VAL A 171 -19.85 -4.67 -7.51
C VAL A 171 -18.77 -4.31 -8.52
N THR A 172 -19.03 -4.52 -9.81
CA THR A 172 -18.12 -4.15 -10.89
C THR A 172 -18.92 -3.72 -12.11
N SER A 173 -19.06 -2.40 -12.24
CA SER A 173 -19.89 -1.67 -13.19
C SER A 173 -19.35 -1.63 -14.62
N ASN A 174 -18.03 -1.76 -14.80
CA ASN A 174 -17.38 -1.56 -16.10
C ASN A 174 -16.43 -2.67 -16.56
N VAL A 175 -16.30 -3.78 -15.81
CA VAL A 175 -15.51 -4.95 -16.25
C VAL A 175 -16.39 -6.16 -16.47
N LYS A 176 -16.14 -6.87 -17.57
CA LYS A 176 -16.76 -8.16 -17.88
C LYS A 176 -15.71 -9.21 -18.18
N ILE A 177 -16.01 -10.47 -17.90
CA ILE A 177 -15.18 -11.63 -18.22
C ILE A 177 -15.98 -12.61 -19.07
N LEU A 178 -15.32 -13.24 -20.03
CA LEU A 178 -15.90 -14.24 -20.93
C LEU A 178 -16.20 -15.52 -20.14
N ASN A 179 -17.45 -15.71 -19.75
CA ASN A 179 -17.88 -16.94 -19.10
C ASN A 179 -17.72 -18.13 -20.09
N ARG A 180 -16.89 -19.12 -19.71
CA ARG A 180 -16.59 -20.31 -20.52
C ARG A 180 -17.80 -21.22 -20.71
N ASP A 181 -18.76 -21.22 -19.79
CA ASP A 181 -19.94 -22.07 -19.82
C ASP A 181 -21.04 -21.50 -20.72
N THR A 182 -21.17 -20.17 -20.78
CA THR A 182 -22.23 -19.48 -21.55
C THR A 182 -21.73 -18.90 -22.88
N GLY A 183 -20.41 -18.77 -23.06
CA GLY A 183 -19.77 -18.14 -24.22
C GLY A 183 -20.00 -16.62 -24.30
N LYS A 184 -20.36 -15.96 -23.19
CA LYS A 184 -20.73 -14.53 -23.16
C LYS A 184 -19.87 -13.75 -22.17
N PHE A 185 -19.69 -12.46 -22.46
CA PHE A 185 -19.09 -11.51 -21.51
C PHE A 185 -20.12 -11.12 -20.44
N GLU A 186 -19.86 -11.51 -19.21
CA GLU A 186 -20.69 -11.30 -18.04
C GLU A 186 -19.95 -10.42 -17.02
N TYR A 187 -20.69 -9.64 -16.22
CA TYR A 187 -20.07 -8.80 -15.19
C TYR A 187 -19.43 -9.65 -14.09
N VAL A 188 -18.32 -9.18 -13.53
CA VAL A 188 -17.71 -9.79 -12.35
C VAL A 188 -18.56 -9.40 -11.14
N GLY A 189 -19.32 -10.34 -10.58
CA GLY A 189 -20.36 -10.00 -9.60
C GLY A 189 -21.53 -9.25 -10.25
N VAL A 190 -21.86 -8.04 -9.78
CA VAL A 190 -23.01 -7.23 -10.27
C VAL A 190 -22.61 -5.84 -10.77
N PRO A 191 -23.27 -5.26 -11.80
CA PRO A 191 -22.91 -3.95 -12.32
C PRO A 191 -23.30 -2.78 -11.40
N TYR A 192 -24.27 -2.99 -10.50
CA TYR A 192 -24.66 -2.07 -9.44
C TYR A 192 -25.36 -2.85 -8.32
N ARG A 193 -25.47 -2.26 -7.14
CA ARG A 193 -26.22 -2.84 -6.00
C ARG A 193 -27.10 -1.80 -5.33
N TYR A 194 -28.41 -2.05 -5.28
CA TYR A 194 -29.32 -1.29 -4.43
C TYR A 194 -29.65 -2.09 -3.18
N PHE A 195 -29.33 -1.55 -2.00
CA PHE A 195 -29.56 -2.22 -0.72
C PHE A 195 -30.03 -1.24 0.37
N THR A 196 -30.35 -1.78 1.54
CA THR A 196 -30.76 -0.98 2.70
C THR A 196 -30.00 -1.48 3.91
N THR A 197 -29.36 -0.56 4.63
CA THR A 197 -28.56 -0.86 5.83
C THR A 197 -29.45 -1.21 7.04
N PRO A 198 -28.88 -1.76 8.13
CA PRO A 198 -29.60 -2.00 9.37
C PRO A 198 -30.38 -0.80 9.94
N GLN A 199 -29.87 0.44 9.85
CA GLN A 199 -30.63 1.62 10.31
C GLN A 199 -31.56 2.22 9.24
N GLY A 200 -31.63 1.64 8.05
CA GLY A 200 -32.59 2.02 7.00
C GLY A 200 -32.06 2.94 5.90
N LEU A 201 -30.75 3.18 5.81
CA LEU A 201 -30.13 3.96 4.73
C LEU A 201 -30.25 3.20 3.40
N ARG A 202 -30.92 3.80 2.40
CA ARG A 202 -31.08 3.21 1.07
C ARG A 202 -29.92 3.64 0.17
N VAL A 203 -29.04 2.70 -0.12
CA VAL A 203 -27.80 2.93 -0.86
C VAL A 203 -27.92 2.39 -2.29
N MET A 204 -27.48 3.19 -3.26
CA MET A 204 -27.16 2.71 -4.61
C MET A 204 -25.64 2.71 -4.80
N ALA A 205 -25.05 1.53 -5.03
CA ALA A 205 -23.62 1.33 -5.12
C ALA A 205 -23.16 0.96 -6.55
N PHE A 206 -22.03 1.52 -6.96
CA PHE A 206 -21.30 1.22 -8.20
C PHE A 206 -19.84 0.85 -7.89
N GLY A 207 -19.20 0.10 -8.80
CA GLY A 207 -17.81 -0.38 -8.69
C GLY A 207 -17.05 -0.10 -9.98
N VAL A 208 -16.21 0.95 -10.03
CA VAL A 208 -15.66 1.48 -11.30
C VAL A 208 -14.13 1.43 -11.33
N LEU A 209 -13.59 0.42 -12.00
CA LEU A 209 -12.17 0.38 -12.38
C LEU A 209 -11.83 1.59 -13.27
N PHE A 210 -10.62 2.13 -13.16
CA PHE A 210 -10.13 3.17 -14.08
C PHE A 210 -10.10 2.71 -15.55
N ASN A 211 -9.68 3.59 -16.47
CA ASN A 211 -9.56 3.26 -17.91
C ASN A 211 -8.33 2.35 -18.20
N PHE A 212 -8.28 1.21 -17.53
CA PHE A 212 -7.30 0.15 -17.69
C PHE A 212 -7.44 -0.53 -19.06
N ALA A 213 -6.30 -0.83 -19.69
CA ALA A 213 -6.23 -1.45 -21.01
C ALA A 213 -5.26 -2.64 -21.09
N GLY A 214 -4.42 -2.85 -20.07
CA GLY A 214 -3.44 -3.95 -20.02
C GLY A 214 -4.04 -5.31 -19.64
N ASN A 215 -5.36 -5.47 -19.74
CA ASN A 215 -6.09 -6.66 -19.32
C ASN A 215 -5.91 -7.83 -20.29
N SER A 216 -6.06 -9.06 -19.78
CA SER A 216 -6.05 -10.27 -20.60
C SER A 216 -7.22 -10.30 -21.58
N ASN A 217 -7.05 -11.02 -22.70
CA ASN A 217 -8.03 -11.10 -23.80
C ASN A 217 -9.38 -11.77 -23.43
N VAL A 218 -9.50 -12.33 -22.23
CA VAL A 218 -10.74 -12.92 -21.71
C VAL A 218 -11.60 -11.92 -20.93
N SER A 219 -11.13 -10.68 -20.78
CA SER A 219 -11.84 -9.60 -20.09
C SER A 219 -12.08 -8.40 -21.01
N GLN A 220 -13.07 -7.59 -20.65
CA GLN A 220 -13.45 -6.35 -21.34
C GLN A 220 -13.63 -5.24 -20.30
N VAL A 221 -12.83 -4.18 -20.40
CA VAL A 221 -12.99 -2.96 -19.61
C VAL A 221 -13.72 -1.92 -20.47
N THR A 222 -14.89 -1.48 -20.01
CA THR A 222 -15.63 -0.37 -20.61
C THR A 222 -15.12 0.94 -20.00
N THR A 223 -14.80 1.95 -20.82
CA THR A 223 -14.38 3.24 -20.26
C THR A 223 -15.49 3.87 -19.43
N ALA A 224 -15.15 4.56 -18.35
CA ALA A 224 -16.15 5.23 -17.52
C ALA A 224 -17.03 6.21 -18.31
N ALA A 225 -16.45 6.91 -19.30
CA ALA A 225 -17.17 7.83 -20.18
C ALA A 225 -18.19 7.14 -21.08
N THR A 226 -17.93 5.90 -21.51
CA THR A 226 -18.90 5.05 -22.22
C THR A 226 -19.92 4.45 -21.26
N MET A 227 -19.49 4.02 -20.06
CA MET A 227 -20.36 3.39 -19.07
C MET A 227 -21.50 4.30 -18.63
N VAL A 228 -21.21 5.58 -18.33
CA VAL A 228 -22.23 6.52 -17.83
C VAL A 228 -23.32 6.90 -18.85
N THR A 229 -23.17 6.56 -20.13
CA THR A 229 -24.19 6.78 -21.16
C THR A 229 -25.04 5.53 -21.44
N GLN A 230 -24.72 4.39 -20.82
CA GLN A 230 -25.49 3.15 -21.00
C GLN A 230 -26.81 3.19 -20.22
N GLN A 231 -27.87 2.69 -20.85
CA GLN A 231 -29.24 2.79 -20.28
C GLN A 231 -29.34 2.20 -18.86
N TRP A 232 -28.71 1.04 -18.60
CA TRP A 232 -28.75 0.42 -17.27
C TRP A 232 -28.16 1.33 -16.17
N PHE A 233 -27.15 2.15 -16.49
CA PHE A 233 -26.55 3.09 -15.54
C PHE A 233 -27.50 4.26 -15.28
N LEU A 234 -28.12 4.80 -16.35
CA LEU A 234 -29.12 5.85 -16.23
C LEU A 234 -30.35 5.39 -15.42
N ASP A 235 -30.79 4.15 -15.63
CA ASP A 235 -31.89 3.51 -14.88
C ASP A 235 -31.51 3.27 -13.40
N ALA A 236 -30.26 2.88 -13.12
CA ALA A 236 -29.75 2.71 -11.76
C ALA A 236 -29.58 4.05 -11.03
N VAL A 237 -29.08 5.10 -11.70
CA VAL A 237 -29.03 6.44 -11.08
C VAL A 237 -30.44 7.01 -10.88
N ASN A 238 -31.37 6.75 -11.80
CA ASN A 238 -32.78 7.14 -11.68
C ASN A 238 -33.69 6.01 -11.16
N TYR A 239 -33.20 5.25 -10.18
CA TYR A 239 -33.90 4.07 -9.66
C TYR A 239 -35.33 4.37 -9.18
N THR A 240 -36.21 3.38 -9.33
CA THR A 240 -37.65 3.51 -9.03
C THR A 240 -37.96 3.60 -7.52
N LYS A 241 -37.02 3.17 -6.67
CA LYS A 241 -37.08 3.35 -5.21
C LYS A 241 -36.17 4.51 -4.80
N PRO A 242 -36.50 5.27 -3.73
CA PRO A 242 -35.67 6.41 -3.33
C PRO A 242 -34.27 5.98 -2.89
N ILE A 243 -33.28 6.81 -3.19
CA ILE A 243 -31.87 6.62 -2.84
C ILE A 243 -31.50 7.74 -1.86
N ASP A 244 -31.03 7.37 -0.68
CA ASP A 244 -30.56 8.31 0.34
C ASP A 244 -29.08 8.67 0.14
N MET A 245 -28.30 7.75 -0.44
CA MET A 245 -26.86 7.91 -0.66
C MET A 245 -26.39 7.07 -1.86
N PHE A 246 -25.48 7.63 -2.65
CA PHE A 246 -24.68 6.86 -3.60
C PHE A 246 -23.34 6.48 -2.97
N ILE A 247 -22.89 5.25 -3.24
CA ILE A 247 -21.51 4.83 -3.00
C ILE A 247 -20.89 4.47 -4.35
N VAL A 248 -19.71 5.01 -4.63
CA VAL A 248 -18.91 4.65 -5.80
C VAL A 248 -17.57 4.13 -5.30
N ALA A 249 -17.49 2.82 -5.15
CA ALA A 249 -16.22 2.14 -4.99
C ALA A 249 -15.53 2.04 -6.36
N GLY A 250 -14.22 1.90 -6.39
CA GLY A 250 -13.48 1.67 -7.62
C GLY A 250 -11.99 1.58 -7.35
N HIS A 251 -11.31 0.66 -8.02
CA HIS A 251 -9.86 0.70 -8.12
C HIS A 251 -9.47 1.87 -9.05
N ASN A 252 -9.38 3.06 -8.46
CA ASN A 252 -9.46 4.35 -9.15
C ASN A 252 -8.98 5.47 -8.21
N PRO A 253 -8.07 6.36 -8.62
CA PRO A 253 -7.64 7.44 -7.75
C PRO A 253 -8.76 8.44 -7.46
N ILE A 254 -8.89 8.89 -6.21
CA ILE A 254 -10.03 9.73 -5.81
C ILE A 254 -9.99 11.16 -6.35
N ARG A 255 -8.83 11.68 -6.76
CA ARG A 255 -8.68 13.07 -7.23
C ARG A 255 -8.89 13.21 -8.74
N THR A 256 -9.71 14.19 -9.12
CA THR A 256 -10.11 14.42 -10.52
C THR A 256 -9.01 14.97 -11.44
N ASN A 257 -7.88 15.39 -10.88
CA ASN A 257 -6.68 15.85 -11.60
C ASN A 257 -5.68 14.72 -11.90
N VAL A 258 -5.82 13.55 -11.27
CA VAL A 258 -4.96 12.39 -11.55
C VAL A 258 -5.34 11.83 -12.92
N SER A 259 -4.34 11.62 -13.77
CA SER A 259 -4.50 11.30 -15.19
C SER A 259 -5.27 10.02 -15.50
N THR A 260 -5.24 9.05 -14.57
CA THR A 260 -5.98 7.79 -14.61
C THR A 260 -7.38 7.87 -14.00
N SER A 261 -7.66 8.87 -13.15
CA SER A 261 -8.93 8.96 -12.43
C SER A 261 -10.10 9.14 -13.38
N THR A 262 -11.17 8.38 -13.13
CA THR A 262 -12.45 8.53 -13.84
C THR A 262 -13.60 8.94 -12.93
N PHE A 263 -13.38 9.05 -11.62
CA PHE A 263 -14.44 9.42 -10.67
C PHE A 263 -15.04 10.80 -10.94
N GLY A 264 -14.26 11.76 -11.46
CA GLY A 264 -14.80 13.05 -11.94
C GLY A 264 -15.84 12.93 -13.06
N THR A 265 -15.78 11.88 -13.89
CA THR A 265 -16.81 11.57 -14.90
C THR A 265 -18.06 10.98 -14.25
N ILE A 266 -17.89 10.04 -13.32
CA ILE A 266 -19.00 9.40 -12.60
C ILE A 266 -19.75 10.41 -11.75
N TYR A 267 -19.03 11.24 -11.00
CA TYR A 267 -19.57 12.36 -10.22
C TYR A 267 -20.48 13.25 -11.06
N LYS A 268 -19.98 13.73 -12.21
CA LYS A 268 -20.77 14.60 -13.11
C LYS A 268 -22.03 13.90 -13.61
N ALA A 269 -21.95 12.62 -13.99
CA ALA A 269 -23.10 11.86 -14.45
C ALA A 269 -24.18 11.70 -13.37
N ILE A 270 -23.80 11.31 -12.14
CA ILE A 270 -24.75 11.15 -11.03
C ILE A 270 -25.30 12.52 -10.60
N ARG A 271 -24.44 13.51 -10.37
CA ARG A 271 -24.82 14.84 -9.88
C ARG A 271 -25.75 15.60 -10.85
N ASN A 272 -25.63 15.37 -12.16
CA ASN A 272 -26.57 15.92 -13.15
C ASN A 272 -28.00 15.37 -13.03
N ILE A 273 -28.17 14.10 -12.60
CA ILE A 273 -29.48 13.44 -12.50
C ILE A 273 -30.05 13.55 -11.07
N LYS A 274 -29.18 13.49 -10.06
CA LYS A 274 -29.51 13.57 -8.63
C LYS A 274 -28.73 14.73 -7.99
N PRO A 275 -29.17 15.99 -8.21
CA PRO A 275 -28.40 17.18 -7.82
C PRO A 275 -28.31 17.42 -6.30
N ALA A 276 -29.09 16.69 -5.48
CA ALA A 276 -29.14 16.88 -4.03
C ALA A 276 -28.85 15.61 -3.19
N THR A 277 -28.53 14.46 -3.82
CA THR A 277 -28.24 13.20 -3.12
C THR A 277 -26.75 13.08 -2.80
N PRO A 278 -26.34 12.75 -1.56
CA PRO A 278 -24.94 12.51 -1.20
C PRO A 278 -24.27 11.44 -2.06
N ILE A 279 -22.97 11.62 -2.35
CA ILE A 279 -22.15 10.64 -3.08
C ILE A 279 -20.84 10.44 -2.32
N GLN A 280 -20.56 9.23 -1.87
CA GLN A 280 -19.25 8.89 -1.31
C GLN A 280 -18.44 8.05 -2.28
N PHE A 281 -17.21 8.47 -2.54
CA PHE A 281 -16.24 7.71 -3.31
C PHE A 281 -15.28 6.94 -2.39
N PHE A 282 -14.90 5.75 -2.81
CA PHE A 282 -13.79 4.98 -2.23
C PHE A 282 -12.89 4.57 -3.39
N GLY A 283 -11.62 4.98 -3.31
CA GLY A 283 -10.62 4.82 -4.37
C GLY A 283 -9.41 4.02 -3.93
N GLY A 284 -8.50 3.83 -4.88
CA GLY A 284 -7.27 3.05 -4.74
C GLY A 284 -6.37 3.31 -5.94
N HIS A 285 -5.53 2.34 -6.31
CA HIS A 285 -4.61 2.36 -7.45
C HIS A 285 -3.40 3.28 -7.33
N THR A 286 -3.50 4.40 -6.60
CA THR A 286 -2.35 5.30 -6.39
C THR A 286 -1.58 5.05 -5.10
N HIS A 287 -1.95 4.01 -4.33
CA HIS A 287 -1.18 3.50 -3.19
C HIS A 287 -0.96 4.55 -2.06
N ILE A 288 -1.81 5.59 -1.96
CA ILE A 288 -1.67 6.71 -1.02
C ILE A 288 -2.84 6.80 -0.02
N ARG A 289 -2.57 7.41 1.15
CA ARG A 289 -3.61 7.94 2.04
C ARG A 289 -4.09 9.26 1.45
N ASP A 290 -5.39 9.41 1.16
CA ASP A 290 -5.92 10.66 0.61
C ASP A 290 -7.41 10.87 0.91
N PHE A 291 -7.82 12.14 0.95
CA PHE A 291 -9.21 12.57 1.12
C PHE A 291 -9.50 13.79 0.23
N PHE A 292 -10.53 13.67 -0.62
CA PHE A 292 -10.85 14.67 -1.63
C PHE A 292 -12.29 15.17 -1.50
N VAL A 293 -12.51 16.48 -1.58
CA VAL A 293 -13.84 17.10 -1.45
C VAL A 293 -14.40 17.50 -2.82
N TYR A 294 -15.46 16.81 -3.24
CA TYR A 294 -16.16 17.08 -4.51
C TYR A 294 -17.18 18.23 -4.37
N ASP A 295 -18.01 18.18 -3.33
CA ASP A 295 -18.97 19.22 -2.95
C ASP A 295 -19.26 19.15 -1.43
N ASN A 296 -20.20 19.94 -0.92
CA ASN A 296 -20.56 19.97 0.50
C ASN A 296 -21.26 18.71 1.04
N ILE A 297 -21.67 17.79 0.16
CA ILE A 297 -22.30 16.51 0.52
C ILE A 297 -21.61 15.29 -0.12
N SER A 298 -20.38 15.46 -0.64
CA SER A 298 -19.68 14.43 -1.41
C SER A 298 -18.16 14.51 -1.23
N THR A 299 -17.57 13.39 -0.85
CA THR A 299 -16.12 13.26 -0.66
C THR A 299 -15.62 11.94 -1.26
N GLY A 300 -14.30 11.78 -1.34
CA GLY A 300 -13.62 10.52 -1.64
C GLY A 300 -12.59 10.19 -0.58
N LEU A 301 -12.39 8.89 -0.31
CA LEU A 301 -11.34 8.34 0.55
C LEU A 301 -10.47 7.37 -0.23
N GLU A 302 -9.15 7.45 -0.05
CA GLU A 302 -8.16 6.48 -0.53
C GLU A 302 -7.28 6.07 0.67
N SER A 303 -7.01 4.78 0.81
CA SER A 303 -6.63 4.18 2.09
C SER A 303 -5.24 3.55 2.12
N GLY A 304 -4.29 4.07 1.34
CA GLY A 304 -2.92 3.58 1.30
C GLY A 304 -2.77 2.32 0.46
N ARG A 305 -2.07 1.33 1.01
CA ARG A 305 -1.66 0.09 0.33
C ARG A 305 -1.21 -0.97 1.34
N TYR A 306 -0.91 -2.17 0.83
CA TYR A 306 -0.06 -3.22 1.42
C TYR A 306 -0.38 -3.63 2.86
N CYS A 307 -1.59 -3.39 3.35
CA CYS A 307 -1.88 -3.53 4.78
C CYS A 307 -0.87 -2.71 5.63
N GLU A 308 -0.53 -1.48 5.20
CA GLU A 308 0.13 -0.43 6.00
C GLU A 308 -0.91 0.49 6.65
N SER A 309 -2.10 0.55 6.06
CA SER A 309 -3.13 1.56 6.32
C SER A 309 -4.54 0.98 6.23
N LEU A 310 -5.44 1.49 7.07
CA LEU A 310 -6.88 1.20 7.06
C LEU A 310 -7.64 2.53 7.14
N GLY A 311 -8.48 2.82 6.15
CA GLY A 311 -9.26 4.05 6.12
C GLY A 311 -10.46 3.98 7.06
N TRP A 312 -10.71 5.06 7.79
CA TRP A 312 -11.94 5.35 8.50
C TRP A 312 -12.58 6.62 7.96
N LEU A 313 -13.89 6.58 7.76
CA LEU A 313 -14.71 7.73 7.46
C LEU A 313 -16.03 7.64 8.22
N SER A 314 -16.48 8.74 8.80
CA SER A 314 -17.79 8.87 9.42
C SER A 314 -18.53 10.09 8.90
N ILE A 315 -19.85 9.95 8.70
CA ILE A 315 -20.72 10.99 8.12
C ILE A 315 -21.96 11.17 9.01
N ASN A 316 -22.29 12.43 9.28
CA ASN A 316 -23.44 12.91 10.05
C ASN A 316 -24.30 13.87 9.20
N GLY A 317 -25.57 14.06 9.59
CA GLY A 317 -26.50 14.98 8.95
C GLY A 317 -27.37 14.33 7.85
N ILE A 318 -27.32 13.01 7.70
CA ILE A 318 -28.09 12.28 6.70
C ILE A 318 -29.56 12.24 7.10
N SER A 319 -30.42 12.78 6.23
CA SER A 319 -31.86 12.81 6.44
C SER A 319 -32.52 11.49 6.01
N GLY A 320 -33.36 10.90 6.87
CA GLY A 320 -34.28 9.81 6.49
C GLY A 320 -34.19 8.53 7.32
N PRO A 321 -33.00 7.94 7.54
CA PRO A 321 -32.88 6.67 8.27
C PRO A 321 -33.15 6.81 9.78
N ASN A 322 -33.34 5.66 10.45
CA ASN A 322 -33.68 5.57 11.87
C ASN A 322 -32.45 5.73 12.79
N TYR A 323 -31.65 6.77 12.57
CA TYR A 323 -30.51 7.07 13.42
C TYR A 323 -30.95 7.72 14.74
N PRO A 324 -30.18 7.54 15.84
CA PRO A 324 -30.41 8.28 17.08
C PRO A 324 -30.19 9.79 16.86
N SER A 325 -30.84 10.62 17.68
CA SER A 325 -30.68 12.08 17.63
C SER A 325 -29.29 12.53 18.10
N GLU A 326 -28.68 11.77 19.00
CA GLU A 326 -27.31 11.98 19.50
C GLU A 326 -26.62 10.60 19.60
N ILE A 327 -25.33 10.54 19.28
CA ILE A 327 -24.54 9.30 19.38
C ILE A 327 -23.76 9.35 20.70
N GLU A 328 -24.33 8.79 21.75
CA GLU A 328 -23.77 8.87 23.10
C GLU A 328 -22.45 8.07 23.25
N GLY A 329 -21.56 8.53 24.14
CA GLY A 329 -20.37 7.79 24.57
C GLY A 329 -19.17 7.81 23.61
N VAL A 330 -19.26 8.47 22.46
CA VAL A 330 -18.17 8.63 21.49
C VAL A 330 -18.05 10.07 20.98
N PRO A 331 -16.86 10.53 20.55
CA PRO A 331 -16.74 11.76 19.75
C PRO A 331 -17.51 11.60 18.43
N THR A 332 -18.02 12.69 17.86
CA THR A 332 -18.85 12.67 16.64
C THR A 332 -18.25 13.51 15.52
N ALA A 333 -18.49 13.11 14.26
CA ALA A 333 -18.04 13.85 13.08
C ALA A 333 -18.63 15.27 13.04
N THR A 334 -17.76 16.30 13.14
CA THR A 334 -18.16 17.72 13.23
C THR A 334 -17.76 18.59 12.04
N ARG A 335 -16.89 18.12 11.13
CA ARG A 335 -16.26 18.97 10.12
C ARG A 335 -17.07 19.07 8.83
N ASN A 336 -17.38 20.28 8.38
CA ASN A 336 -18.04 20.50 7.09
C ASN A 336 -17.08 20.18 5.92
N ALA A 337 -17.60 19.57 4.85
CA ALA A 337 -16.90 19.48 3.59
C ALA A 337 -16.88 20.85 2.89
N VAL A 338 -15.69 21.39 2.65
CA VAL A 338 -15.48 22.66 1.93
C VAL A 338 -14.56 22.37 0.75
N VAL A 339 -15.00 22.70 -0.46
CA VAL A 339 -14.20 22.50 -1.67
C VAL A 339 -12.97 23.41 -1.59
N VAL A 340 -11.79 22.81 -1.41
CA VAL A 340 -10.53 23.54 -1.47
C VAL A 340 -10.23 23.81 -2.94
N ALA A 341 -10.04 25.08 -3.30
CA ALA A 341 -9.77 25.50 -4.68
C ALA A 341 -8.31 25.21 -5.08
N THR A 342 -7.91 23.94 -5.07
CA THR A 342 -6.59 23.45 -5.50
C THR A 342 -6.47 23.45 -7.04
N GLY A 343 -6.52 24.65 -7.61
CA GLY A 343 -6.42 24.89 -9.05
C GLY A 343 -7.70 24.55 -9.84
N SER A 344 -7.56 24.47 -11.17
CA SER A 344 -8.66 24.41 -12.13
C SER A 344 -9.47 23.11 -12.12
N SER A 345 -9.06 22.09 -11.35
CA SER A 345 -9.66 20.76 -11.34
C SER A 345 -10.94 20.70 -10.49
N ALA A 346 -10.88 21.18 -9.24
CA ALA A 346 -12.04 21.29 -8.36
C ALA A 346 -12.99 22.42 -8.81
N ALA A 347 -12.44 23.50 -9.38
CA ALA A 347 -13.19 24.67 -9.85
C ALA A 347 -14.21 24.39 -10.99
N ASN A 348 -14.15 23.21 -11.62
CA ASN A 348 -15.01 22.80 -12.75
C ASN A 348 -15.96 21.63 -12.39
N LEU A 349 -16.23 21.42 -11.10
CA LEU A 349 -17.26 20.49 -10.62
C LEU A 349 -18.59 21.22 -10.42
N SER A 350 -19.69 20.63 -10.90
CA SER A 350 -21.04 21.09 -10.58
C SER A 350 -21.33 20.82 -9.11
N LEU A 351 -21.52 21.86 -8.32
CA LEU A 351 -21.83 21.72 -6.89
C LEU A 351 -23.24 21.17 -6.66
N SER A 352 -23.45 20.50 -5.52
CA SER A 352 -24.76 20.07 -5.05
C SER A 352 -25.74 21.25 -4.85
N THR A 353 -27.02 20.99 -5.11
CA THR A 353 -28.13 21.90 -4.78
C THR A 353 -28.74 21.61 -3.40
N SER A 354 -28.21 20.64 -2.67
CA SER A 354 -28.74 20.22 -1.37
C SER A 354 -28.49 21.25 -0.27
N THR A 355 -29.50 21.45 0.56
CA THR A 355 -29.43 22.24 1.81
C THR A 355 -29.01 21.40 3.02
N GLN A 356 -28.75 20.09 2.85
CA GLN A 356 -28.23 19.23 3.91
C GLN A 356 -26.87 19.74 4.39
N LYS A 357 -26.67 19.70 5.71
CA LYS A 357 -25.41 20.06 6.37
C LYS A 357 -24.72 18.79 6.82
N LEU A 358 -24.07 18.12 5.88
CA LEU A 358 -23.30 16.93 6.21
C LEU A 358 -21.99 17.32 6.90
N THR A 359 -21.67 16.60 7.97
CA THR A 359 -20.38 16.70 8.66
C THR A 359 -19.65 15.37 8.62
N TYR A 360 -18.33 15.46 8.58
CA TYR A 360 -17.42 14.37 8.25
C TYR A 360 -16.31 14.27 9.30
N SER A 361 -15.76 13.07 9.45
CA SER A 361 -14.40 12.86 9.97
C SER A 361 -13.74 11.75 9.19
N ARG A 362 -12.43 11.88 8.97
CA ARG A 362 -11.61 10.94 8.20
C ARG A 362 -10.31 10.64 8.95
N ARG A 363 -9.86 9.40 8.86
CA ARG A 363 -8.77 8.85 9.68
C ARG A 363 -8.04 7.73 8.93
N TYR A 364 -6.71 7.73 8.96
CA TYR A 364 -5.90 6.63 8.43
C TYR A 364 -5.25 5.88 9.59
N LEU A 365 -5.74 4.68 9.86
CA LEU A 365 -5.28 3.82 10.95
C LEU A 365 -4.04 3.05 10.48
N ASP A 366 -2.95 3.13 11.24
CA ASP A 366 -1.81 2.25 10.98
C ASP A 366 -2.19 0.79 11.23
N TRP A 367 -1.74 -0.09 10.35
CA TRP A 367 -2.05 -1.51 10.38
C TRP A 367 -1.28 -2.29 11.45
N ASN A 368 -1.54 -1.97 12.72
CA ASN A 368 -0.99 -2.74 13.83
C ASN A 368 -2.01 -3.04 14.91
N ARG A 369 -1.72 -4.11 15.63
CA ARG A 369 -2.56 -4.66 16.69
C ARG A 369 -2.79 -3.67 17.84
N ARG A 370 -1.91 -2.68 18.04
CA ARG A 370 -2.11 -1.61 19.04
C ARG A 370 -3.18 -0.63 18.59
N THR A 371 -3.15 -0.18 17.34
CA THR A 371 -4.18 0.65 16.72
C THR A 371 -5.54 -0.06 16.74
N PHE A 372 -5.58 -1.31 16.26
CA PHE A 372 -6.81 -2.08 16.21
C PHE A 372 -7.42 -2.33 17.59
N ALA A 373 -6.64 -2.79 18.58
CA ALA A 373 -7.15 -3.00 19.93
C ALA A 373 -7.66 -1.69 20.55
N TYR A 374 -6.88 -0.61 20.47
CA TYR A 374 -7.27 0.69 21.03
C TYR A 374 -8.67 1.16 20.56
N HIS A 375 -8.97 1.07 19.26
CA HIS A 375 -10.26 1.53 18.73
C HIS A 375 -11.42 0.52 18.95
N ALA A 376 -11.11 -0.78 18.99
CA ALA A 376 -12.08 -1.85 19.19
C ALA A 376 -12.60 -1.93 20.64
N ASN A 377 -11.70 -2.14 21.61
CA ASN A 377 -12.05 -2.42 23.02
C ASN A 377 -11.40 -1.45 24.02
N GLY A 378 -10.66 -0.43 23.56
CA GLY A 378 -10.10 0.62 24.42
C GLY A 378 -8.81 0.25 25.17
N SER A 379 -8.24 -0.94 24.96
CA SER A 379 -6.98 -1.38 25.60
C SER A 379 -6.38 -2.60 24.90
N GLN A 380 -5.08 -2.90 25.10
CA GLN A 380 -4.47 -4.16 24.63
C GLN A 380 -4.88 -5.38 25.47
N ASP A 381 -6.17 -5.51 25.77
CA ASP A 381 -6.75 -6.54 26.62
C ASP A 381 -7.01 -7.86 25.86
N HIS A 382 -7.07 -8.96 26.61
CA HIS A 382 -7.36 -10.31 26.12
C HIS A 382 -8.74 -10.43 25.45
N THR A 383 -9.64 -9.46 25.65
CA THR A 383 -10.94 -9.35 25.01
C THR A 383 -10.89 -9.00 23.51
N PHE A 384 -9.74 -8.54 22.99
CA PHE A 384 -9.60 -8.24 21.56
C PHE A 384 -9.72 -9.51 20.69
N ASP A 385 -9.04 -10.60 21.06
CA ASP A 385 -8.93 -11.77 20.17
C ASP A 385 -10.19 -12.66 20.18
N ILE A 386 -10.92 -12.68 19.07
CA ILE A 386 -12.03 -13.63 18.85
C ILE A 386 -11.51 -14.97 18.28
N GLN A 387 -12.33 -16.02 18.35
CA GLN A 387 -11.94 -17.35 17.85
C GLN A 387 -11.68 -17.35 16.33
N GLN A 388 -12.48 -16.63 15.55
CA GLN A 388 -12.33 -16.54 14.09
C GLN A 388 -11.02 -15.86 13.69
N GLY A 389 -10.66 -14.74 14.35
CA GLY A 389 -9.38 -14.06 14.12
C GLY A 389 -8.18 -14.96 14.42
N LYS A 390 -8.20 -15.67 15.57
CA LYS A 390 -7.16 -16.67 15.90
C LYS A 390 -7.07 -17.79 14.85
N ALA A 391 -8.18 -18.20 14.27
CA ALA A 391 -8.20 -19.22 13.21
C ALA A 391 -7.54 -18.69 11.92
N ALA A 392 -7.83 -17.44 11.53
CA ALA A 392 -7.19 -16.79 10.38
C ALA A 392 -5.68 -16.60 10.58
N THR A 393 -5.23 -16.09 11.74
CA THR A 393 -3.79 -16.00 12.12
C THR A 393 -3.08 -17.36 12.03
N ALA A 394 -3.74 -18.43 12.50
CA ALA A 394 -3.21 -19.79 12.44
C ALA A 394 -3.18 -20.35 11.00
N GLN A 395 -4.19 -20.03 10.18
CA GLN A 395 -4.22 -20.38 8.75
C GLN A 395 -3.09 -19.70 7.98
N ILE A 396 -2.84 -18.41 8.21
CA ILE A 396 -1.69 -17.68 7.66
C ILE A 396 -0.38 -18.40 8.02
N SER A 397 -0.17 -18.70 9.30
CA SER A 397 1.04 -19.39 9.78
C SER A 397 1.23 -20.76 9.09
N ALA A 398 0.15 -21.51 8.91
CA ALA A 398 0.17 -22.80 8.22
C ALA A 398 0.49 -22.67 6.71
N GLN A 399 -0.07 -21.67 6.03
CA GLN A 399 0.22 -21.43 4.60
C GLN A 399 1.66 -20.95 4.39
N ARG A 400 2.17 -20.04 5.24
CA ARG A 400 3.59 -19.63 5.24
C ARG A 400 4.54 -20.81 5.35
N GLN A 401 4.22 -21.77 6.22
CA GLN A 401 4.98 -23.01 6.37
C GLN A 401 4.86 -23.92 5.15
N GLN A 402 3.64 -24.15 4.63
CA GLN A 402 3.38 -25.01 3.48
C GLN A 402 4.07 -24.51 2.19
N LEU A 403 4.08 -23.19 1.99
CA LEU A 403 4.74 -22.51 0.86
C LEU A 403 6.25 -22.27 1.08
N ASN A 404 6.79 -22.67 2.25
CA ASN A 404 8.18 -22.47 2.66
C ASN A 404 8.65 -21.01 2.55
N LEU A 405 7.78 -20.03 2.85
CA LEU A 405 8.06 -18.60 2.67
C LEU A 405 9.24 -18.12 3.52
N SER A 406 9.40 -18.66 4.73
CA SER A 406 10.54 -18.37 5.62
C SER A 406 11.88 -18.99 5.18
N THR A 407 11.99 -19.57 3.97
CA THR A 407 13.24 -20.14 3.45
C THR A 407 14.28 -19.04 3.26
N LEU A 408 15.37 -19.07 4.02
CA LEU A 408 16.42 -18.05 3.99
C LEU A 408 17.34 -18.19 2.76
N TYR A 409 17.59 -17.08 2.06
CA TYR A 409 18.58 -17.01 0.98
C TYR A 409 19.88 -16.29 1.40
N GLY A 410 19.80 -15.36 2.36
CA GLY A 410 20.97 -14.65 2.92
C GLY A 410 20.55 -13.55 3.90
N CYS A 411 21.51 -12.88 4.53
CA CYS A 411 21.27 -11.74 5.41
C CYS A 411 21.55 -10.42 4.68
N ALA A 412 20.49 -9.70 4.28
CA ALA A 412 20.58 -8.35 3.72
C ALA A 412 21.34 -7.43 4.70
N PRO A 413 22.46 -6.79 4.28
CA PRO A 413 23.38 -6.13 5.20
C PRO A 413 22.92 -4.76 5.71
N ARG A 414 21.88 -4.18 5.10
CA ARG A 414 21.25 -2.90 5.45
C ARG A 414 19.90 -2.79 4.72
N THR A 415 19.08 -1.83 5.13
CA THR A 415 17.86 -1.46 4.38
C THR A 415 18.26 -0.72 3.09
N TYR A 416 17.56 -1.02 1.99
CA TYR A 416 17.61 -0.29 0.74
C TYR A 416 16.20 0.12 0.33
N CYS A 417 15.91 1.42 0.40
CA CYS A 417 14.58 1.95 0.06
C CYS A 417 14.47 2.36 -1.40
N GLN A 418 13.25 2.33 -1.95
CA GLN A 418 12.98 2.76 -3.33
C GLN A 418 12.98 4.28 -3.46
N PHE A 419 12.27 4.95 -2.54
CA PHE A 419 11.92 6.37 -2.64
C PHE A 419 12.52 7.24 -1.53
N CYS A 420 12.96 6.67 -0.40
CA CYS A 420 13.45 7.44 0.75
C CYS A 420 14.87 8.04 0.61
N LYS A 421 15.51 7.81 -0.55
CA LYS A 421 16.83 8.33 -0.91
C LYS A 421 16.84 8.72 -2.40
N PRO A 422 17.64 9.73 -2.80
CA PRO A 422 17.88 10.05 -4.20
C PRO A 422 18.32 8.83 -5.02
N PHE A 423 17.96 8.82 -6.31
CA PHE A 423 18.33 7.73 -7.21
C PHE A 423 19.86 7.53 -7.26
N GLY A 424 20.31 6.31 -6.96
CA GLY A 424 21.73 5.93 -6.98
C GLY A 424 22.51 6.21 -5.69
N ASP A 425 21.93 6.90 -4.70
CA ASP A 425 22.59 7.13 -3.41
C ASP A 425 22.79 5.81 -2.61
N PRO A 426 23.79 5.74 -1.71
CA PRO A 426 23.95 4.59 -0.83
C PRO A 426 22.69 4.35 0.04
N GLY A 427 22.06 3.19 -0.15
CA GLY A 427 20.80 2.85 0.52
C GLY A 427 19.53 3.15 -0.31
N ASN A 428 19.66 3.71 -1.51
CA ASN A 428 18.63 3.59 -2.54
C ASN A 428 18.72 2.21 -3.22
N ILE A 429 17.61 1.51 -3.45
CA ILE A 429 17.63 0.15 -4.03
C ILE A 429 18.16 0.09 -5.47
N PHE A 430 18.07 1.18 -6.23
CA PHE A 430 18.64 1.29 -7.56
C PHE A 430 20.17 1.51 -7.55
N SER A 431 20.81 1.64 -6.38
CA SER A 431 22.26 1.43 -6.23
C SER A 431 22.64 -0.07 -6.11
N LEU A 432 21.72 -0.90 -5.62
CA LEU A 432 21.92 -2.34 -5.40
C LEU A 432 21.56 -3.17 -6.64
N LEU A 433 20.41 -2.91 -7.27
CA LEU A 433 19.91 -3.71 -8.39
C LEU A 433 20.88 -3.79 -9.59
N PRO A 434 21.62 -2.72 -9.97
CA PRO A 434 22.65 -2.83 -10.99
C PRO A 434 23.75 -3.86 -10.64
N LEU A 435 24.17 -3.93 -9.38
CA LEU A 435 25.17 -4.89 -8.92
C LEU A 435 24.62 -6.32 -8.96
N ALA A 436 23.37 -6.50 -8.52
CA ALA A 436 22.70 -7.80 -8.52
C ALA A 436 22.46 -8.32 -9.94
N LEU A 437 22.01 -7.48 -10.87
CA LEU A 437 21.85 -7.83 -12.29
C LEU A 437 23.19 -8.20 -12.93
N SER A 438 24.23 -7.36 -12.74
CA SER A 438 25.57 -7.59 -13.31
C SER A 438 26.16 -8.94 -12.87
N ALA A 439 25.98 -9.30 -11.60
CA ALA A 439 26.50 -10.52 -11.00
C ALA A 439 25.70 -11.81 -11.30
N THR A 440 24.43 -11.72 -11.68
CA THR A 440 23.53 -12.90 -11.80
C THR A 440 22.95 -13.12 -13.20
N VAL A 441 22.73 -12.06 -13.98
CA VAL A 441 22.20 -12.14 -15.35
C VAL A 441 23.37 -12.35 -16.30
N ILE A 442 23.77 -13.62 -16.43
CA ILE A 442 24.93 -14.08 -17.19
C ILE A 442 24.52 -15.19 -18.16
N ASN A 443 24.49 -14.88 -19.45
CA ASN A 443 24.48 -15.90 -20.49
C ASN A 443 25.90 -16.51 -20.60
N GLN A 444 26.06 -17.80 -20.32
CA GLN A 444 27.38 -18.43 -20.24
C GLN A 444 28.15 -18.44 -21.57
N THR A 445 27.47 -18.44 -22.74
CA THR A 445 28.15 -18.39 -24.04
C THR A 445 28.56 -16.97 -24.45
N ARG A 446 28.05 -15.95 -23.75
CA ARG A 446 28.33 -14.51 -23.96
C ARG A 446 28.80 -13.84 -22.66
N ARG A 447 29.43 -14.61 -21.77
CA ARG A 447 29.83 -14.17 -20.43
C ARG A 447 30.82 -13.02 -20.45
N GLU A 448 31.81 -13.09 -21.34
CA GLU A 448 32.85 -12.07 -21.53
C GLU A 448 32.42 -10.96 -22.51
N THR A 449 31.21 -11.05 -23.09
CA THR A 449 30.66 -10.00 -23.93
C THR A 449 30.19 -8.83 -23.05
N PRO A 450 30.67 -7.60 -23.29
CA PRO A 450 30.17 -6.41 -22.61
C PRO A 450 28.66 -6.27 -22.79
N ARG A 451 27.91 -5.99 -21.71
CA ARG A 451 26.45 -5.90 -21.76
C ARG A 451 25.88 -4.76 -20.93
N LEU A 452 24.82 -4.16 -21.45
CA LEU A 452 23.96 -3.20 -20.76
C LEU A 452 22.65 -3.91 -20.43
N ILE A 453 22.22 -3.88 -19.17
CA ILE A 453 20.99 -4.53 -18.71
C ILE A 453 20.04 -3.44 -18.20
N ILE A 454 18.94 -3.20 -18.91
CA ILE A 454 17.95 -2.16 -18.59
C ILE A 454 16.73 -2.79 -17.90
N GLY A 455 16.36 -2.23 -16.74
CA GLY A 455 15.16 -2.62 -15.99
C GLY A 455 14.30 -1.42 -15.63
N ASN A 456 12.97 -1.58 -15.57
CA ASN A 456 12.06 -0.50 -15.14
C ASN A 456 11.96 -0.43 -13.61
N THR A 457 11.85 0.78 -13.07
CA THR A 457 11.78 1.03 -11.63
C THR A 457 10.51 0.46 -11.00
N GLY A 458 9.34 0.63 -11.63
CA GLY A 458 8.06 0.05 -11.18
C GLY A 458 7.94 -1.48 -11.22
N GLY A 459 9.02 -2.20 -11.57
CA GLY A 459 9.13 -3.65 -11.34
C GLY A 459 9.51 -4.00 -9.90
N VAL A 460 10.07 -3.03 -9.16
CA VAL A 460 10.24 -3.08 -7.70
C VAL A 460 8.92 -2.64 -7.06
N ARG A 461 8.49 -3.32 -6.00
CA ARG A 461 7.20 -3.07 -5.33
C ARG A 461 7.35 -2.64 -3.89
N PHE A 462 8.37 -3.15 -3.20
CA PHE A 462 8.68 -2.80 -1.82
C PHE A 462 10.17 -2.59 -1.58
N ASP A 463 10.48 -2.00 -0.43
CA ASP A 463 11.84 -1.74 0.02
C ASP A 463 12.49 -3.03 0.54
N LEU A 464 13.80 -3.15 0.37
CA LEU A 464 14.54 -4.30 0.88
C LEU A 464 15.03 -4.00 2.30
N VAL A 465 14.33 -4.50 3.31
CA VAL A 465 14.65 -4.27 4.73
C VAL A 465 15.85 -5.11 5.19
N GLN A 466 16.71 -4.54 6.06
CA GLN A 466 17.84 -5.24 6.66
C GLN A 466 17.42 -6.51 7.42
N GLY A 467 18.18 -7.59 7.24
CA GLY A 467 18.02 -8.84 7.98
C GLY A 467 17.79 -10.05 7.08
N PRO A 468 17.02 -11.06 7.50
CA PRO A 468 16.91 -12.33 6.77
C PRO A 468 16.15 -12.12 5.45
N PHE A 469 16.82 -12.21 4.30
CA PHE A 469 16.18 -12.17 2.98
C PHE A 469 15.72 -13.58 2.60
N THR A 470 14.41 -13.78 2.55
CA THR A 470 13.74 -15.08 2.44
C THR A 470 13.06 -15.28 1.08
N HIS A 471 12.38 -16.42 0.89
CA HIS A 471 11.55 -16.70 -0.27
C HIS A 471 10.39 -15.69 -0.38
N ASP A 472 9.78 -15.36 0.75
CA ASP A 472 8.76 -14.31 0.91
C ASP A 472 9.24 -12.94 0.37
N ASP A 473 10.43 -12.52 0.82
CA ASP A 473 11.03 -11.24 0.46
C ASP A 473 11.31 -11.08 -1.04
N SER A 474 11.46 -12.19 -1.76
CA SER A 474 11.62 -12.13 -3.21
C SER A 474 10.36 -11.58 -3.88
N PHE A 475 9.17 -11.97 -3.41
CA PHE A 475 7.88 -11.46 -3.89
C PHE A 475 7.61 -10.05 -3.38
N ILE A 476 7.90 -9.77 -2.11
CA ILE A 476 7.75 -8.43 -1.52
C ILE A 476 8.54 -7.37 -2.31
N VAL A 477 9.82 -7.63 -2.60
CA VAL A 477 10.67 -6.63 -3.27
C VAL A 477 10.45 -6.62 -4.80
N VAL A 478 10.41 -7.79 -5.46
CA VAL A 478 10.25 -7.93 -6.93
C VAL A 478 9.36 -9.15 -7.26
N PRO A 479 8.02 -9.03 -7.20
CA PRO A 479 7.11 -10.15 -7.50
C PRO A 479 6.97 -10.40 -9.00
N ILE A 480 7.07 -9.35 -9.82
CA ILE A 480 6.84 -9.45 -11.26
C ILE A 480 7.91 -10.34 -11.90
N THR A 481 7.47 -11.36 -12.64
CA THR A 481 8.32 -12.39 -13.25
C THR A 481 8.66 -12.11 -14.71
N ASN A 482 9.14 -10.90 -15.03
CA ASN A 482 9.57 -10.56 -16.39
C ASN A 482 10.76 -11.43 -16.83
N THR A 483 10.80 -11.82 -18.11
CA THR A 483 11.93 -12.56 -18.67
C THR A 483 12.99 -11.61 -19.27
N PHE A 484 14.24 -12.08 -19.33
CA PHE A 484 15.34 -11.31 -19.91
C PHE A 484 15.46 -11.56 -21.40
N GLN A 485 15.32 -10.51 -22.18
CA GLN A 485 15.53 -10.48 -23.63
C GLN A 485 16.74 -9.62 -23.99
N PHE A 486 17.24 -9.74 -25.22
CA PHE A 486 18.33 -8.90 -25.71
C PHE A 486 18.37 -8.74 -27.23
N LEU A 487 19.13 -7.72 -27.66
CA LEU A 487 19.70 -7.61 -28.99
C LEU A 487 21.22 -7.82 -28.89
N PRO A 488 21.82 -8.76 -29.64
CA PRO A 488 23.27 -8.99 -29.62
C PRO A 488 24.04 -7.89 -30.36
N ASP A 489 25.26 -7.62 -29.91
CA ASP A 489 26.30 -6.91 -30.66
C ASP A 489 25.88 -5.51 -31.20
N VAL A 490 25.08 -4.77 -30.43
CA VAL A 490 24.62 -3.41 -30.76
C VAL A 490 25.78 -2.41 -30.59
N ASP A 491 25.96 -1.47 -31.52
CA ASP A 491 26.95 -0.38 -31.40
C ASP A 491 26.76 0.36 -30.07
N TYR A 492 27.83 0.43 -29.26
CA TYR A 492 27.79 1.01 -27.93
C TYR A 492 27.37 2.49 -27.92
N LYS A 493 27.71 3.26 -28.96
CA LYS A 493 27.31 4.68 -29.08
C LYS A 493 25.80 4.83 -29.24
N ILE A 494 25.12 3.83 -29.79
CA ILE A 494 23.67 3.80 -29.93
C ILE A 494 23.04 3.23 -28.65
N ALA A 495 23.54 2.09 -28.17
CA ALA A 495 23.01 1.42 -26.98
C ALA A 495 23.08 2.30 -25.71
N SER A 496 24.15 3.06 -25.52
CA SER A 496 24.33 3.97 -24.37
C SER A 496 23.33 5.14 -24.33
N GLN A 497 22.69 5.49 -25.45
CA GLN A 497 21.67 6.54 -25.50
C GLN A 497 20.27 6.05 -25.11
N VAL A 498 20.02 4.73 -25.15
CA VAL A 498 18.69 4.13 -24.97
C VAL A 498 18.07 4.51 -23.62
N ILE A 499 18.82 4.41 -22.53
CA ILE A 499 18.36 4.82 -21.20
C ILE A 499 17.95 6.30 -21.14
N GLY A 500 18.69 7.18 -21.81
CA GLY A 500 18.38 8.61 -21.89
C GLY A 500 17.05 8.88 -22.59
N PHE A 501 16.81 8.26 -23.76
CA PHE A 501 15.54 8.38 -24.47
C PHE A 501 14.35 7.82 -23.69
N ILE A 502 14.54 6.72 -22.96
CA ILE A 502 13.48 6.12 -22.14
C ILE A 502 13.15 7.00 -20.93
N ASN A 503 14.16 7.55 -20.24
CA ASN A 503 13.96 8.41 -19.07
C ASN A 503 13.49 9.83 -19.40
N ALA A 504 13.77 10.32 -20.62
CA ALA A 504 13.17 11.56 -21.15
C ALA A 504 11.72 11.38 -21.64
N GLY A 505 11.25 10.13 -21.80
CA GLY A 505 9.88 9.82 -22.17
C GLY A 505 8.92 9.89 -20.98
N SER A 506 7.61 9.87 -21.28
CA SER A 506 6.58 9.61 -20.26
C SER A 506 6.87 8.28 -19.54
N PHE A 507 6.51 8.22 -18.25
CA PHE A 507 6.75 7.05 -17.38
C PHE A 507 6.42 5.71 -18.06
N ILE A 508 7.22 4.66 -17.80
CA ILE A 508 6.96 3.34 -18.41
C ILE A 508 5.74 2.72 -17.77
N LYS A 509 4.81 2.34 -18.64
CA LYS A 509 3.41 2.09 -18.37
C LYS A 509 3.04 0.82 -19.10
N LYS A 510 2.24 -0.07 -18.50
CA LYS A 510 1.86 -1.38 -19.08
C LYS A 510 0.81 -1.22 -20.19
N ARG A 511 1.18 -0.49 -21.25
CA ARG A 511 0.30 -0.11 -22.35
C ARG A 511 0.92 -0.40 -23.71
N ASP A 512 0.35 -1.43 -24.31
CA ASP A 512 -0.22 -1.46 -25.65
C ASP A 512 0.65 -1.14 -26.86
N VAL A 513 0.59 -2.13 -27.77
CA VAL A 513 0.61 -1.91 -29.22
C VAL A 513 -0.39 -0.80 -29.57
N ASP A 514 0.14 0.27 -30.15
CA ASP A 514 -0.50 1.56 -30.53
C ASP A 514 -2.03 1.61 -30.59
N LEU A 515 -2.66 2.45 -29.74
CA LEU A 515 -3.44 3.63 -30.15
C LEU A 515 -3.92 4.49 -28.96
N SER A 516 -3.42 5.73 -28.87
CA SER A 516 -3.92 6.84 -28.02
C SER A 516 -3.87 6.73 -26.47
N VAL A 517 -2.77 7.26 -25.90
CA VAL A 517 -2.62 8.01 -24.61
C VAL A 517 -3.26 7.52 -23.29
N ARG A 518 -2.40 7.52 -22.23
CA ARG A 518 -2.64 7.56 -20.75
C ARG A 518 -2.35 6.30 -19.92
N ASP A 519 -1.24 6.38 -19.19
CA ASP A 519 -1.13 6.25 -17.73
C ASP A 519 -1.41 4.95 -16.95
N PHE A 520 -0.31 4.37 -16.44
CA PHE A 520 -0.16 3.68 -15.14
C PHE A 520 0.72 4.57 -14.26
N SER A 521 0.13 5.31 -13.33
CA SER A 521 0.85 6.36 -12.62
C SER A 521 1.39 5.90 -11.28
N PHE A 522 2.54 5.21 -11.29
CA PHE A 522 3.49 5.28 -10.17
C PHE A 522 4.26 6.59 -10.26
N ASN A 523 3.53 7.68 -10.04
CA ASN A 523 4.08 9.00 -9.85
C ASN A 523 3.35 9.55 -8.62
N PRO A 524 3.97 9.59 -7.43
CA PRO A 524 3.35 10.26 -6.28
C PRO A 524 2.99 11.67 -6.76
N MET A 525 1.73 12.06 -6.55
CA MET A 525 1.22 13.30 -7.12
C MET A 525 2.07 14.45 -6.60
N LEU A 526 2.70 15.20 -7.52
CA LEU A 526 3.49 16.39 -7.19
C LEU A 526 2.72 17.23 -6.18
N THR A 527 3.28 17.38 -4.99
CA THR A 527 2.76 18.30 -3.98
C THR A 527 2.79 19.69 -4.60
N VAL A 528 1.59 20.21 -4.93
CA VAL A 528 1.43 21.58 -5.40
C VAL A 528 1.62 22.50 -4.21
N GLY A 529 2.90 22.76 -3.90
CA GLY A 529 3.33 23.35 -2.64
C GLY A 529 4.84 23.34 -2.47
N GLN A 530 5.61 23.61 -3.53
CA GLN A 530 7.03 23.96 -3.40
C GLN A 530 7.17 25.39 -2.86
N GLU A 531 6.58 25.63 -1.68
CA GLU A 531 6.79 26.85 -0.89
C GLU A 531 8.23 26.79 -0.37
N THR A 532 9.04 27.73 -0.83
CA THR A 532 10.41 27.94 -0.38
C THR A 532 10.48 28.02 1.14
N CYS A 533 11.53 27.42 1.73
CA CYS A 533 11.83 27.57 3.15
C CYS A 533 12.02 29.06 3.50
N LEU A 534 10.96 29.70 3.98
CA LEU A 534 10.96 31.03 4.55
C LEU A 534 10.91 30.89 6.06
N ASP A 535 12.05 31.10 6.71
CA ASP A 535 12.10 31.26 8.16
C ASP A 535 11.11 32.35 8.59
N PRO A 536 10.15 32.06 9.50
CA PRO A 536 9.28 33.11 10.03
C PRO A 536 10.14 34.09 10.84
N PRO A 537 10.16 35.40 10.52
CA PRO A 537 10.94 36.36 11.29
C PRO A 537 10.38 36.43 12.72
N ILE A 538 11.25 36.12 13.69
CA ILE A 538 10.92 36.14 15.12
C ILE A 538 10.59 37.58 15.54
N THR A 539 9.30 37.94 15.48
CA THR A 539 8.81 39.23 15.93
C THR A 539 8.53 39.20 17.42
N HIS A 540 9.59 39.43 18.22
CA HIS A 540 9.46 39.72 19.64
C HIS A 540 8.63 41.00 19.86
N ARG A 541 7.34 40.86 20.19
CA ARG A 541 6.59 41.90 20.92
C ARG A 541 5.75 41.29 22.04
N HIS A 542 6.13 41.67 23.26
CA HIS A 542 5.42 41.38 24.49
C HIS A 542 4.08 42.14 24.55
N LEU A 543 3.04 41.55 25.18
CA LEU A 543 2.59 41.96 26.53
C LEU A 543 1.26 41.29 26.94
N ASN A 544 1.22 40.82 28.20
CA ASN A 544 0.05 40.44 29.01
C ASN A 544 -0.75 39.18 28.55
N ARG A 545 -1.12 38.23 29.43
CA ARG A 545 -1.41 38.33 30.87
C ARG A 545 -1.28 36.96 31.59
N ARG A 546 -0.65 36.94 32.78
CA ARG A 546 -0.71 35.89 33.84
C ARG A 546 -0.43 34.43 33.45
N SER A 547 0.85 34.05 33.41
CA SER A 547 1.28 32.65 33.54
C SER A 547 1.38 32.25 35.02
N TYR A 548 0.72 31.17 35.44
CA TYR A 548 1.01 30.50 36.72
C TYR A 548 2.35 29.77 36.61
N ALA A 549 3.16 29.82 37.67
CA ALA A 549 4.46 29.14 37.73
C ALA A 549 4.32 27.67 38.18
N SER A 550 5.27 26.84 37.74
CA SER A 550 5.53 25.47 38.19
C SER A 550 4.45 24.40 37.96
N GLY A 551 3.97 24.26 36.73
CA GLY A 551 3.78 22.93 36.17
C GLY A 551 5.09 22.47 35.53
N LYS A 552 5.70 21.37 36.00
CA LYS A 552 6.86 20.78 35.30
C LYS A 552 6.32 20.24 33.96
N LEU A 553 6.59 20.93 32.86
CA LEU A 553 6.31 20.42 31.52
C LEU A 553 7.19 19.20 31.28
N VAL A 554 6.69 18.03 31.70
CA VAL A 554 7.17 16.74 31.23
C VAL A 554 6.78 16.68 29.76
N ARG A 555 7.66 17.23 28.89
CA ARG A 555 7.72 16.83 27.49
C ARG A 555 7.99 15.33 27.53
N ARG A 556 6.92 14.51 27.48
CA ARG A 556 7.03 13.19 26.89
C ARG A 556 7.51 13.46 25.47
N GLN A 557 8.80 13.24 25.23
CA GLN A 557 9.27 13.02 23.88
C GLN A 557 8.55 11.76 23.44
N HIS A 558 7.43 11.94 22.72
CA HIS A 558 6.86 10.85 21.95
C HIS A 558 8.00 10.40 21.03
N VAL A 559 8.40 9.14 21.15
CA VAL A 559 9.32 8.53 20.19
C VAL A 559 8.54 8.45 18.91
N VAL A 560 8.77 9.43 18.04
CA VAL A 560 8.08 9.55 16.77
C VAL A 560 8.76 8.57 15.82
N THR A 561 8.00 7.59 15.33
CA THR A 561 8.49 6.62 14.35
C THR A 561 8.34 7.17 12.93
N PRO A 562 9.22 6.79 12.00
CA PRO A 562 8.98 6.98 10.57
C PRO A 562 7.60 6.44 10.15
N GLY A 563 6.95 7.13 9.22
CA GLY A 563 5.64 6.75 8.68
C GLY A 563 4.99 7.90 7.93
N TYR A 564 3.69 7.76 7.68
CA TYR A 564 2.92 8.73 6.90
C TYR A 564 2.65 10.03 7.66
N VAL A 565 2.81 11.15 6.96
CA VAL A 565 2.34 12.48 7.36
C VAL A 565 1.48 13.00 6.22
N THR A 566 0.22 12.60 6.22
CA THR A 566 -0.72 12.79 5.12
C THR A 566 -1.23 14.23 5.07
N THR A 567 -1.17 14.85 3.90
CA THR A 567 -1.82 16.15 3.64
C THR A 567 -2.88 15.96 2.56
N ASP A 568 -4.14 16.19 2.93
CA ASP A 568 -5.30 16.03 2.04
C ASP A 568 -6.22 17.27 2.07
N ASP A 569 -7.42 17.21 1.47
CA ASP A 569 -8.34 18.36 1.44
C ASP A 569 -8.86 18.74 2.85
N PHE A 570 -8.71 17.84 3.83
CA PHE A 570 -8.94 18.10 5.25
C PHE A 570 -7.65 18.46 6.00
N GLY A 571 -6.53 18.70 5.32
CA GLY A 571 -5.26 19.13 5.92
C GLY A 571 -4.46 17.96 6.48
N THR A 572 -3.75 18.18 7.59
CA THR A 572 -2.63 17.33 8.06
C THR A 572 -2.94 16.48 9.30
N ASP A 573 -4.20 16.40 9.71
CA ASP A 573 -4.62 15.71 10.94
C ASP A 573 -5.06 14.25 10.73
N GLY A 574 -5.09 13.76 9.48
CA GLY A 574 -5.67 12.47 9.06
C GLY A 574 -5.04 11.22 9.66
N ASP A 575 -3.72 11.18 9.88
CA ASP A 575 -3.04 9.97 10.37
C ASP A 575 -3.34 9.67 11.85
N ASP A 576 -3.55 8.39 12.14
CA ASP A 576 -3.97 7.95 13.46
C ASP A 576 -2.91 8.13 14.54
N THR A 577 -1.70 7.75 14.19
CA THR A 577 -0.48 7.90 14.97
C THR A 577 0.27 9.16 14.52
N LEU A 578 1.16 9.68 15.37
CA LEU A 578 2.07 10.75 15.00
C LEU A 578 3.38 10.16 14.48
N HIS A 579 3.78 10.54 13.26
CA HIS A 579 4.98 10.09 12.58
C HIS A 579 5.96 11.22 12.27
N SER A 580 7.21 10.84 12.01
CA SER A 580 8.17 11.66 11.30
C SER A 580 8.07 11.28 9.83
N GLU A 581 7.90 12.29 8.97
CA GLU A 581 7.78 12.11 7.54
C GLU A 581 8.97 11.31 6.97
N ILE A 582 8.67 10.26 6.21
CA ILE A 582 9.66 9.57 5.38
C ILE A 582 9.86 10.41 4.12
N PRO A 583 11.08 10.87 3.79
CA PRO A 583 11.32 11.61 2.56
C PRO A 583 10.88 10.83 1.32
N ASP A 584 10.42 11.54 0.29
CA ASP A 584 10.06 10.97 -1.01
C ASP A 584 10.88 11.63 -2.12
N PHE A 585 11.58 10.82 -2.92
CA PHE A 585 12.42 11.26 -4.03
C PHE A 585 11.97 10.60 -5.32
N SER A 586 11.80 11.40 -6.37
CA SER A 586 11.44 10.89 -7.69
C SER A 586 12.51 9.96 -8.26
N GLN A 587 12.05 8.89 -8.90
CA GLN A 587 12.90 7.86 -9.52
C GLN A 587 12.70 7.89 -11.05
N PRO A 588 13.72 7.53 -11.84
CA PRO A 588 13.60 7.46 -13.30
C PRO A 588 12.66 6.34 -13.75
N ASN A 589 12.34 6.30 -15.04
CA ASN A 589 11.51 5.23 -15.63
C ASN A 589 12.26 3.88 -15.64
N VAL A 590 13.57 3.93 -15.92
CA VAL A 590 14.48 2.78 -15.95
C VAL A 590 15.82 3.09 -15.29
N PHE A 591 16.44 2.02 -14.81
CA PHE A 591 17.82 1.95 -14.36
C PHE A 591 18.62 0.97 -15.25
N GLN A 592 19.95 1.03 -15.16
CA GLN A 592 20.85 0.22 -15.99
C GLN A 592 21.95 -0.43 -15.15
N ALA A 593 22.29 -1.67 -15.48
CA ALA A 593 23.53 -2.32 -15.07
C ALA A 593 24.52 -2.40 -16.24
N ASN A 594 25.80 -2.25 -15.94
CA ASN A 594 26.89 -2.54 -16.87
C ASN A 594 27.60 -3.81 -16.39
N ALA A 595 27.92 -4.74 -17.29
CA ALA A 595 28.61 -5.98 -16.94
C ALA A 595 29.61 -6.40 -18.04
N SER A 596 30.70 -7.04 -17.62
CA SER A 596 31.81 -7.48 -18.50
C SER A 596 32.42 -6.36 -19.37
N PHE A 597 32.48 -5.13 -18.84
CA PHE A 597 33.16 -4.01 -19.52
C PHE A 597 34.69 -4.15 -19.39
N PRO A 598 35.48 -3.56 -20.31
CA PRO A 598 36.94 -3.56 -20.24
C PRO A 598 37.48 -3.01 -18.90
N ALA A 599 38.39 -3.77 -18.27
CA ALA A 599 38.95 -3.41 -16.97
C ALA A 599 39.91 -2.19 -17.02
N ASP A 600 40.34 -1.78 -18.21
CA ASP A 600 41.12 -0.57 -18.46
C ASP A 600 40.26 0.71 -18.55
N GLY A 601 38.93 0.59 -18.45
CA GLY A 601 37.99 1.69 -18.56
C GLY A 601 37.69 2.13 -20.00
N SER A 602 38.18 1.41 -21.01
CA SER A 602 37.86 1.69 -22.41
C SER A 602 36.39 1.40 -22.73
N THR A 603 35.81 2.14 -23.68
CA THR A 603 34.44 1.89 -24.13
C THR A 603 34.42 0.75 -25.15
N PRO A 604 33.59 -0.29 -24.97
CA PRO A 604 33.50 -1.38 -25.94
C PRO A 604 32.93 -0.87 -27.27
N ALA A 605 33.27 -1.56 -28.37
CA ALA A 605 32.72 -1.21 -29.69
C ALA A 605 31.24 -1.61 -29.80
N THR A 606 30.90 -2.79 -29.31
CA THR A 606 29.53 -3.34 -29.27
C THR A 606 29.19 -3.84 -27.88
N VAL A 607 27.89 -3.93 -27.59
CA VAL A 607 27.34 -4.50 -26.36
C VAL A 607 26.15 -5.41 -26.65
N ASP A 608 25.93 -6.41 -25.81
CA ASP A 608 24.59 -7.00 -25.68
C ASP A 608 23.68 -6.00 -24.96
N LEU A 609 22.62 -5.58 -25.64
CA LEU A 609 21.58 -4.73 -25.04
C LEU A 609 20.48 -5.63 -24.49
N VAL A 610 20.57 -5.93 -23.20
CA VAL A 610 19.66 -6.79 -22.43
C VAL A 610 18.58 -5.93 -21.77
N PHE A 611 17.34 -6.40 -21.74
CA PHE A 611 16.21 -5.71 -21.14
C PHE A 611 15.11 -6.67 -20.71
N TYR A 612 14.16 -6.21 -19.90
CA TYR A 612 12.96 -6.98 -19.55
C TYR A 612 12.04 -7.06 -20.77
N ASP A 613 11.46 -8.22 -21.04
CA ASP A 613 10.47 -8.45 -22.10
C ASP A 613 9.35 -7.39 -22.12
N PHE A 614 8.85 -7.03 -20.94
CA PHE A 614 7.86 -5.98 -20.71
C PHE A 614 8.22 -4.63 -21.37
N ILE A 615 9.49 -4.23 -21.38
CA ILE A 615 9.93 -2.93 -21.92
C ILE A 615 10.48 -3.01 -23.35
N GLN A 616 10.38 -4.17 -24.02
CA GLN A 616 10.80 -4.33 -25.42
C GLN A 616 10.27 -3.22 -26.35
N PRO A 617 8.98 -2.81 -26.31
CA PRO A 617 8.48 -1.75 -27.19
C PRO A 617 9.16 -0.40 -26.94
N ASN A 618 9.44 -0.07 -25.67
CA ASN A 618 10.13 1.16 -25.26
C ASN A 618 11.58 1.17 -25.73
N VAL A 619 12.28 0.04 -25.60
CA VAL A 619 13.66 -0.12 -26.07
C VAL A 619 13.75 -0.01 -27.59
N LEU A 620 12.89 -0.68 -28.35
CA LEU A 620 12.87 -0.58 -29.82
C LEU A 620 12.55 0.86 -30.29
N LYS A 621 11.63 1.56 -29.60
CA LYS A 621 11.34 2.98 -29.87
C LYS A 621 12.54 3.88 -29.58
N ALA A 622 13.23 3.66 -28.45
CA ALA A 622 14.41 4.42 -28.06
C ALA A 622 15.61 4.20 -29.00
N LEU A 623 15.84 2.95 -29.44
CA LEU A 623 16.85 2.63 -30.47
C LEU A 623 16.57 3.36 -31.78
N LYS A 624 15.29 3.42 -32.21
CA LYS A 624 14.88 4.17 -33.40
C LYS A 624 15.17 5.67 -33.26
N SER A 625 14.94 6.25 -32.07
CA SER A 625 15.34 7.63 -31.76
C SER A 625 16.85 7.85 -31.73
N ALA A 626 17.62 6.83 -31.32
CA ALA A 626 19.09 6.82 -31.34
C ALA A 626 19.71 6.54 -32.73
N GLY A 627 18.89 6.33 -33.77
CA GLY A 627 19.32 6.14 -35.15
C GLY A 627 19.44 4.68 -35.63
N ALA A 628 19.07 3.68 -34.83
CA ALA A 628 19.04 2.27 -35.25
C ALA A 628 17.63 1.69 -35.27
N SER A 629 17.24 1.07 -36.39
CA SER A 629 15.93 0.42 -36.52
C SER A 629 16.04 -1.10 -36.32
N PHE A 630 15.46 -1.59 -35.23
CA PHE A 630 15.31 -3.02 -34.94
C PHE A 630 13.81 -3.37 -34.87
N VAL A 631 13.48 -4.63 -35.14
CA VAL A 631 12.12 -5.18 -35.07
C VAL A 631 12.03 -6.33 -34.06
N SER A 632 10.82 -6.60 -33.56
CA SER A 632 10.57 -7.63 -32.54
C SER A 632 11.10 -9.03 -32.88
N SER A 633 11.17 -9.41 -34.16
CA SER A 633 11.70 -10.71 -34.59
C SER A 633 13.24 -10.84 -34.50
N GLN A 634 13.96 -9.75 -34.22
CA GLN A 634 15.40 -9.77 -33.96
C GLN A 634 15.73 -9.93 -32.47
N VAL A 635 14.74 -9.73 -31.59
CA VAL A 635 14.89 -9.82 -30.13
C VAL A 635 14.95 -11.29 -29.72
N GLN A 636 15.95 -11.64 -28.92
CA GLN A 636 16.25 -13.01 -28.50
C GLN A 636 16.10 -13.14 -26.97
N ALA A 637 15.91 -14.36 -26.47
CA ALA A 637 15.96 -14.62 -25.03
C ALA A 637 17.42 -14.60 -24.55
N TYR A 638 17.73 -13.81 -23.53
CA TYR A 638 19.09 -13.73 -22.95
C TYR A 638 19.32 -14.80 -21.88
N MET A 639 18.31 -15.05 -21.04
CA MET A 639 18.30 -16.08 -20.00
C MET A 639 17.23 -17.16 -20.31
N PRO A 640 17.33 -18.37 -19.72
CA PRO A 640 16.23 -19.32 -19.71
C PRO A 640 14.96 -18.70 -19.10
N LYS A 641 13.78 -19.03 -19.63
CA LYS A 641 12.49 -18.48 -19.14
C LYS A 641 12.21 -18.74 -17.66
N SER A 642 12.87 -19.72 -17.05
CA SER A 642 12.80 -20.03 -15.62
C SER A 642 13.62 -19.09 -14.73
N PHE A 643 14.47 -18.23 -15.30
CA PHE A 643 15.19 -17.20 -14.57
C PHE A 643 14.60 -15.84 -14.93
N THR A 644 13.87 -15.24 -13.98
CA THR A 644 13.08 -14.02 -14.16
C THR A 644 13.62 -12.90 -13.26
N THR A 645 13.04 -11.71 -13.34
CA THR A 645 13.39 -10.58 -12.46
C THR A 645 13.30 -10.91 -10.97
N ASN A 646 12.30 -11.69 -10.55
CA ASN A 646 12.19 -12.21 -9.18
C ASN A 646 13.38 -13.10 -8.77
N SER A 647 14.03 -13.80 -9.71
CA SER A 647 15.18 -14.69 -9.44
C SER A 647 16.49 -13.96 -9.11
N VAL A 648 16.59 -12.66 -9.44
CA VAL A 648 17.84 -11.87 -9.35
C VAL A 648 18.31 -11.71 -7.90
N LEU A 649 17.46 -11.20 -7.02
CA LEU A 649 17.82 -10.96 -5.62
C LEU A 649 18.07 -12.26 -4.83
N PRO A 650 17.28 -13.34 -4.97
CA PRO A 650 17.59 -14.67 -4.42
C PRO A 650 18.94 -15.23 -4.87
N ALA A 651 19.30 -15.08 -6.15
CA ALA A 651 20.60 -15.50 -6.67
C ALA A 651 21.73 -14.64 -6.09
N TYR A 652 21.54 -13.32 -6.02
CA TYR A 652 22.53 -12.39 -5.47
C TYR A 652 22.75 -12.59 -3.96
N ALA A 653 21.68 -12.80 -3.19
CA ALA A 653 21.74 -13.08 -1.76
C ALA A 653 22.61 -14.32 -1.45
N LYS A 654 22.43 -15.40 -2.23
CA LYS A 654 23.23 -16.63 -2.11
C LYS A 654 24.71 -16.43 -2.41
N LEU A 655 25.05 -15.44 -3.25
CA LEU A 655 26.45 -15.10 -3.60
C LEU A 655 27.09 -14.10 -2.61
N ALA A 656 26.35 -13.07 -2.19
CA ALA A 656 26.90 -11.89 -1.54
C ALA A 656 26.51 -11.71 -0.07
N TRP A 657 25.42 -12.34 0.40
CA TRP A 657 24.81 -12.08 1.71
C TRP A 657 24.89 -13.27 2.66
N GLN A 658 25.99 -14.02 2.63
CA GLN A 658 26.18 -15.20 3.48
C GLN A 658 26.76 -14.89 4.87
N ALA A 659 27.16 -13.64 5.13
CA ALA A 659 27.58 -13.19 6.46
C ALA A 659 26.41 -13.26 7.45
N ASN A 660 26.66 -13.78 8.65
CA ASN A 660 25.68 -13.99 9.73
C ASN A 660 24.55 -15.00 9.45
N VAL A 661 24.55 -15.73 8.33
CA VAL A 661 23.55 -16.80 8.09
C VAL A 661 23.75 -17.93 9.11
N PRO A 662 22.70 -18.45 9.78
CA PRO A 662 21.28 -18.10 9.65
C PRO A 662 20.78 -16.99 10.61
N SER A 663 21.61 -16.54 11.56
CA SER A 663 21.28 -15.55 12.59
C SER A 663 21.42 -14.10 12.09
N CYS A 664 20.60 -13.70 11.12
CA CYS A 664 20.66 -12.37 10.53
C CYS A 664 20.29 -11.24 11.53
N PRO A 665 21.04 -10.12 11.57
CA PRO A 665 20.65 -8.95 12.35
C PRO A 665 19.45 -8.24 11.71
N VAL A 666 18.36 -8.04 12.46
CA VAL A 666 17.15 -7.36 12.00
C VAL A 666 17.30 -5.85 12.16
N GLY A 667 16.94 -5.08 11.12
CA GLY A 667 16.96 -3.61 11.15
C GLY A 667 15.72 -3.00 11.80
N ASP A 668 15.70 -1.67 11.88
CA ASP A 668 14.62 -0.92 12.50
C ASP A 668 13.39 -0.70 11.60
N GLY A 669 13.54 -0.85 10.28
CA GLY A 669 12.46 -0.84 9.28
C GLY A 669 12.82 -0.06 8.01
N VAL A 670 11.81 0.51 7.36
CA VAL A 670 11.95 1.56 6.33
C VAL A 670 12.06 2.93 7.02
N GLY A 671 12.90 3.82 6.47
CA GLY A 671 13.07 5.20 6.94
C GLY A 671 13.86 5.39 8.25
N SER A 672 14.40 4.31 8.83
CA SER A 672 15.27 4.30 10.02
C SER A 672 16.74 4.56 9.73
#